data_AF-A0A931CQC1-F1
#
_entry.id   AF-A0A931CQC1-F1
#
_cell.length_a   1.000
_cell.length_b   1.000
_cell.length_c   1.000
_cell.angle_alpha   90.00
_cell.angle_beta   90.00
_cell.angle_gamma   90.00
#
_symmetry.space_group_name_H-M   'P 1'
#
loop_
_entity.id
_entity.type
_entity.pdbx_description
1 polymer ?
#
loop_
_entity_poly.entity_id
_entity_poly.type
_entity_poly.pdbx_seq_one_letter_code
_entity_poly.pdbx_strand_id
1 'polypeptide(L)'
;MAELHGYSDPLEMIAGGSSARRVLTLSASMGGGHDATAAGLEEAVRKLWAGSEIRRLDTLDDLLGPGIGRLFRGIYVSNVETTPWLYEFFYSSLWRHQWFARASKAFTGAWCAVRLARHIDKFDPDLILSTYPLATSGLAWLRRHRGLAVPCGAWVSDFAPHPFWIYRDIDANFVMHEVSVPHGQAAAPGAVVEACSPPVIGAFVPGDRNAARAQVGLQRDAFVVLVTCGAYAFGDVEAIVRTLLEAAPDVQVVAACGRNTASRIRLENLGMPAERLLALGWTDSMADYVRAADLVLTNAGGASALEALACARPILMCRPIAAHGAANAQLMVVSGLADICANEERLRDYIRTGVADREAFEDLERKAGERGKVRDLPAALTRLAAPRSAPIRPGRPWPMRAADEFFTHVESEDVRQEIGAVLTLDAVGPDRTLNVHTLRRALAGPARGLPSLRRRLERSPRAGWTLQESLNIDEHIFETVVAPSATETEIAEVVDGFWSGPLPADRPAWQMLLVRGRANGTAVLAVKMHHALGDGVSALSLLDRLLTPAPEDRLRERTGAIPSSTQRTPAQALHAAGLLARGLWSLASRGGPPHAVLNRDGIAGQGRQFVAVPLPAAQLRRTARSLHAHPHELVLSIIADGLGRVLGPAGLLRTGGLPEGPRDESLRAGTARNGTPENTATLRVMVPVAMRAPRLDRVFGNWTGAAALDLPVEPMTPPQRVSLVQTELRRSARHGEAEAAQWVMQLAGRLPAAAHARFARLAYTRRFFNSIVTYMPGARGPRWCAGARVRAMYPVLPLTDGVPLTVGAVLAGDTIGVGVYFDPALGLDRTVVAASMADAFESAVQAAAAVPSGSSNGAPAPGSRKG
;
A
#
# COMPACT_ATOMS: atom_id res chain seq x y z
N MET A 1 52.01 -12.07 31.67
CA MET A 1 51.10 -11.59 32.73
C MET A 1 50.53 -10.27 32.26
N ALA A 2 49.21 -10.25 32.09
CA ALA A 2 48.32 -9.13 31.75
C ALA A 2 48.25 -8.66 30.27
N GLU A 3 47.01 -8.76 29.78
CA GLU A 3 46.31 -7.92 28.77
C GLU A 3 46.06 -8.49 27.37
N LEU A 4 44.98 -9.28 27.27
CA LEU A 4 44.13 -9.46 26.08
C LEU A 4 42.72 -9.87 26.57
N HIS A 5 41.88 -8.88 26.91
CA HIS A 5 40.46 -9.08 27.19
C HIS A 5 39.64 -8.08 26.39
N GLY A 6 38.70 -8.59 25.59
CA GLY A 6 37.75 -7.78 24.82
C GLY A 6 37.11 -8.48 23.63
N TYR A 7 36.88 -9.79 23.68
CA TYR A 7 35.93 -10.46 22.77
C TYR A 7 34.65 -10.73 23.55
N SER A 8 33.65 -9.89 23.34
CA SER A 8 32.27 -10.16 23.72
C SER A 8 31.71 -11.32 22.88
N ASP A 9 30.99 -12.20 23.57
CA ASP A 9 30.41 -13.47 23.16
C ASP A 9 29.51 -13.37 21.90
N PRO A 10 29.63 -14.26 20.88
CA PRO A 10 28.79 -14.26 19.67
C PRO A 10 27.29 -14.47 19.92
N LEU A 11 26.87 -14.79 21.15
CA LEU A 11 25.47 -14.99 21.52
C LEU A 11 24.70 -13.68 21.81
N GLU A 12 25.35 -12.54 22.02
CA GLU A 12 24.66 -11.25 22.23
C GLU A 12 24.26 -10.54 20.90
N MET A 13 24.81 -10.95 19.76
CA MET A 13 24.52 -10.38 18.44
C MET A 13 23.20 -10.84 17.80
N ILE A 14 22.43 -11.72 18.48
CA ILE A 14 21.11 -12.20 18.03
C ILE A 14 19.96 -11.52 18.80
N ALA A 15 20.25 -10.57 19.70
CA ALA A 15 19.24 -9.77 20.40
C ALA A 15 18.66 -8.60 19.56
N GLY A 16 18.45 -8.77 18.25
CA GLY A 16 17.80 -7.79 17.36
C GLY A 16 16.27 -7.66 17.54
N GLY A 17 15.72 -8.10 18.66
CA GLY A 17 14.29 -8.35 18.88
C GLY A 17 13.54 -7.28 19.66
N SER A 18 13.69 -5.98 19.37
CA SER A 18 13.00 -4.93 20.16
C SER A 18 12.37 -3.77 19.36
N SER A 19 12.14 -3.92 18.05
CA SER A 19 11.41 -2.88 17.31
C SER A 19 9.90 -3.11 17.38
N ALA A 20 9.16 -2.19 18.00
CA ALA A 20 7.71 -2.10 17.89
C ALA A 20 7.26 -2.18 16.41
N ARG A 21 6.19 -2.92 16.14
CA ARG A 21 5.64 -3.15 14.79
C ARG A 21 4.23 -2.57 14.67
N ARG A 22 3.83 -2.16 13.47
CA ARG A 22 2.42 -1.94 13.13
C ARG A 22 1.83 -3.22 12.55
N VAL A 23 0.94 -3.88 13.29
CA VAL A 23 0.36 -5.16 12.88
C VAL A 23 -1.11 -4.99 12.55
N LEU A 24 -1.50 -5.38 11.34
CA LEU A 24 -2.89 -5.39 10.90
C LEU A 24 -3.45 -6.82 11.02
N THR A 25 -4.42 -7.00 11.90
CA THR A 25 -5.11 -8.28 12.08
C THR A 25 -6.43 -8.25 11.32
N LEU A 26 -6.69 -9.26 10.49
CA LEU A 26 -7.92 -9.43 9.73
C LEU A 26 -8.69 -10.61 10.30
N SER A 27 -9.84 -10.32 10.91
CA SER A 27 -10.73 -11.31 11.52
C SER A 27 -12.13 -11.25 10.87
N ALA A 28 -13.08 -11.97 11.42
CA ALA A 28 -14.50 -11.82 11.12
C ALA A 28 -15.35 -12.26 12.33
N SER A 29 -16.35 -11.45 12.70
CA SER A 29 -17.31 -11.80 13.75
C SER A 29 -18.31 -12.84 13.25
N MET A 30 -17.83 -14.07 13.08
CA MET A 30 -18.56 -15.27 12.68
C MET A 30 -18.38 -16.31 13.77
N GLY A 31 -19.33 -16.40 14.69
CA GLY A 31 -19.31 -17.43 15.74
C GLY A 31 -18.19 -17.31 16.79
N GLY A 32 -17.43 -16.20 16.80
CA GLY A 32 -16.43 -15.86 17.84
C GLY A 32 -15.05 -16.51 17.69
N GLY A 33 -14.93 -17.65 17.01
CA GLY A 33 -13.65 -18.39 16.92
C GLY A 33 -12.52 -17.65 16.18
N HIS A 34 -12.85 -16.93 15.10
CA HIS A 34 -11.85 -16.13 14.37
C HIS A 34 -11.34 -14.95 15.18
N ASP A 35 -12.21 -14.33 15.99
CA ASP A 35 -11.85 -13.21 16.87
C ASP A 35 -11.03 -13.65 18.06
N ALA A 36 -11.30 -14.85 18.60
CA ALA A 36 -10.49 -15.48 19.63
C ALA A 36 -9.07 -15.78 19.11
N THR A 37 -8.98 -16.36 17.92
CA THR A 37 -7.68 -16.60 17.25
C THR A 37 -6.93 -15.29 17.01
N ALA A 38 -7.62 -14.27 16.51
CA ALA A 38 -7.04 -12.95 16.30
C ALA A 38 -6.53 -12.37 17.63
N ALA A 39 -7.29 -12.49 18.72
CA ALA A 39 -6.86 -12.04 20.05
C ALA A 39 -5.61 -12.78 20.54
N GLY A 40 -5.52 -14.10 20.37
CA GLY A 40 -4.34 -14.89 20.71
C GLY A 40 -3.10 -14.47 19.91
N LEU A 41 -3.25 -14.20 18.61
CA LEU A 41 -2.16 -13.69 17.78
C LEU A 41 -1.69 -12.30 18.24
N GLU A 42 -2.64 -11.42 18.58
CA GLU A 42 -2.31 -10.08 19.07
C GLU A 42 -1.64 -10.11 20.44
N GLU A 43 -2.02 -11.04 21.34
CA GLU A 43 -1.34 -11.26 22.60
C GLU A 43 0.12 -11.71 22.38
N ALA A 44 0.34 -12.67 21.47
CA ALA A 44 1.68 -13.13 21.11
C ALA A 44 2.52 -12.00 20.51
N VAL A 45 1.94 -11.18 19.62
CA VAL A 45 2.61 -9.98 19.06
C VAL A 45 3.02 -9.00 20.14
N ARG A 46 2.13 -8.71 21.11
CA ARG A 46 2.46 -7.79 22.22
C ARG A 46 3.57 -8.33 23.11
N LYS A 47 3.63 -9.65 23.32
CA LYS A 47 4.70 -10.32 24.08
C LYS A 47 6.03 -10.29 23.33
N LEU A 48 6.03 -10.52 22.02
CA LEU A 48 7.26 -10.59 21.20
C LEU A 48 7.84 -9.22 20.86
N TRP A 49 6.98 -8.25 20.55
CA TRP A 49 7.37 -6.92 20.13
C TRP A 49 6.65 -5.88 20.98
N ALA A 50 7.20 -5.63 22.17
CA ALA A 50 6.68 -4.64 23.11
C ALA A 50 6.51 -3.27 22.43
N GLY A 51 5.39 -2.59 22.71
CA GLY A 51 5.06 -1.29 22.10
C GLY A 51 4.49 -1.34 20.69
N SER A 52 4.20 -2.53 20.13
CA SER A 52 3.57 -2.67 18.82
C SER A 52 2.16 -2.05 18.77
N GLU A 53 1.87 -1.32 17.69
CA GLU A 53 0.53 -0.81 17.39
C GLU A 53 -0.23 -1.88 16.61
N ILE A 54 -1.34 -2.34 17.17
CA ILE A 54 -2.16 -3.41 16.59
C ILE A 54 -3.51 -2.84 16.19
N ARG A 55 -3.93 -3.11 14.96
CA ARG A 55 -5.27 -2.78 14.50
C ARG A 55 -5.97 -4.02 13.97
N ARG A 56 -7.16 -4.30 14.50
CA ARG A 56 -8.04 -5.34 14.00
C ARG A 56 -9.06 -4.77 13.02
N LEU A 57 -9.35 -5.52 11.95
CA LEU A 57 -10.49 -5.27 11.06
C LEU A 57 -11.41 -6.49 11.05
N ASP A 58 -12.71 -6.24 11.07
CA ASP A 58 -13.73 -7.24 10.80
C ASP A 58 -13.98 -7.30 9.29
N THR A 59 -13.70 -8.43 8.66
CA THR A 59 -13.87 -8.61 7.22
C THR A 59 -15.30 -8.33 6.76
N LEU A 60 -16.28 -8.79 7.52
CA LEU A 60 -17.69 -8.70 7.13
C LEU A 60 -18.21 -7.27 7.25
N ASP A 61 -17.86 -6.58 8.33
CA ASP A 61 -18.39 -5.23 8.59
C ASP A 61 -17.52 -4.13 7.95
N ASP A 62 -16.19 -4.29 7.94
CA ASP A 62 -15.27 -3.27 7.42
C ASP A 62 -14.98 -3.42 5.90
N LEU A 63 -14.95 -4.66 5.36
CA LEU A 63 -14.49 -4.89 3.98
C LEU A 63 -15.62 -5.11 2.97
N LEU A 64 -16.70 -5.81 3.35
CA LEU A 64 -17.79 -6.12 2.41
C LEU A 64 -18.73 -4.92 2.19
N GLY A 65 -18.94 -4.10 3.21
CA GLY A 65 -19.73 -2.87 3.16
C GLY A 65 -20.93 -2.89 4.13
N PRO A 66 -21.58 -1.73 4.32
CA PRO A 66 -22.62 -1.58 5.34
C PRO A 66 -23.77 -2.58 5.14
N GLY A 67 -24.14 -3.29 6.21
CA GLY A 67 -25.28 -4.22 6.22
C GLY A 67 -25.02 -5.61 5.62
N ILE A 68 -23.97 -5.78 4.82
CA ILE A 68 -23.64 -7.08 4.20
C ILE A 68 -23.21 -8.10 5.25
N GLY A 69 -22.45 -7.68 6.27
CA GLY A 69 -22.05 -8.59 7.34
C GLY A 69 -23.22 -9.21 8.10
N ARG A 70 -24.29 -8.43 8.35
CA ARG A 70 -25.54 -8.96 8.95
C ARG A 70 -26.22 -9.99 8.05
N LEU A 71 -26.29 -9.71 6.75
CA LEU A 71 -26.87 -10.64 5.78
C LEU A 71 -26.07 -11.95 5.71
N PHE A 72 -24.73 -11.88 5.61
CA PHE A 72 -23.86 -13.06 5.55
C PHE A 72 -23.95 -13.92 6.81
N ARG A 73 -24.00 -13.30 8.00
CA ARG A 73 -24.23 -14.03 9.26
C ARG A 73 -25.57 -14.76 9.23
N GLY A 74 -26.64 -14.09 8.79
CA GLY A 74 -27.97 -14.70 8.66
C GLY A 74 -28.02 -15.87 7.67
N ILE A 75 -27.41 -15.71 6.48
CA ILE A 75 -27.31 -16.77 5.48
C ILE A 75 -26.51 -17.95 6.01
N TYR A 76 -25.40 -17.72 6.71
CA TYR A 76 -24.59 -18.80 7.28
C TYR A 76 -25.37 -19.60 8.34
N VAL A 77 -26.00 -18.92 9.30
CA VAL A 77 -26.82 -19.58 10.34
C VAL A 77 -27.95 -20.36 9.69
N SER A 78 -28.68 -19.76 8.75
CA SER A 78 -29.75 -20.44 8.01
C SER A 78 -29.23 -21.63 7.19
N ASN A 79 -28.10 -21.52 6.50
CA ASN A 79 -27.55 -22.61 5.70
C ASN A 79 -27.13 -23.81 6.57
N VAL A 80 -26.53 -23.56 7.73
CA VAL A 80 -26.12 -24.61 8.67
C VAL A 80 -27.32 -25.29 9.33
N GLU A 81 -28.35 -24.52 9.71
CA GLU A 81 -29.53 -25.07 10.42
C GLU A 81 -30.61 -25.64 9.49
N THR A 82 -30.84 -25.02 8.33
CA THR A 82 -32.04 -25.28 7.51
C THR A 82 -31.74 -25.84 6.12
N THR A 83 -30.57 -25.56 5.54
CA THR A 83 -30.18 -26.09 4.21
C THR A 83 -28.76 -26.67 4.14
N PRO A 84 -28.43 -27.70 4.96
CA PRO A 84 -27.08 -28.28 4.99
C PRO A 84 -26.59 -28.80 3.62
N TRP A 85 -27.51 -29.30 2.80
CA TRP A 85 -27.20 -29.82 1.45
C TRP A 85 -26.66 -28.73 0.50
N LEU A 86 -27.12 -27.49 0.61
CA LEU A 86 -26.65 -26.37 -0.22
C LEU A 86 -25.23 -25.95 0.21
N TYR A 87 -24.97 -26.01 1.51
CA TYR A 87 -23.65 -25.79 2.09
C TYR A 87 -22.66 -26.87 1.62
N GLU A 88 -23.06 -28.15 1.68
CA GLU A 88 -22.28 -29.30 1.21
C GLU A 88 -22.04 -29.27 -0.31
N PHE A 89 -23.05 -28.88 -1.11
CA PHE A 89 -22.91 -28.66 -2.55
C PHE A 89 -21.85 -27.61 -2.87
N PHE A 90 -21.82 -26.49 -2.14
CA PHE A 90 -20.83 -25.44 -2.35
C PHE A 90 -19.39 -25.94 -2.10
N TYR A 91 -19.15 -26.65 -1.00
CA TYR A 91 -17.81 -27.18 -0.68
C TYR A 91 -17.37 -28.30 -1.59
N SER A 92 -18.26 -29.25 -1.90
CA SER A 92 -17.96 -30.32 -2.86
C SER A 92 -17.63 -29.73 -4.24
N SER A 93 -18.33 -28.67 -4.65
CA SER A 93 -18.04 -27.94 -5.90
C SER A 93 -16.67 -27.26 -5.90
N LEU A 94 -16.20 -26.73 -4.76
CA LEU A 94 -14.86 -26.14 -4.65
C LEU A 94 -13.75 -27.17 -4.90
N TRP A 95 -13.93 -28.41 -4.44
CA TRP A 95 -12.99 -29.50 -4.68
C TRP A 95 -13.13 -30.10 -6.09
N ARG A 96 -14.37 -30.30 -6.56
CA ARG A 96 -14.66 -30.98 -7.83
C ARG A 96 -14.37 -30.11 -9.05
N HIS A 97 -14.50 -28.79 -8.92
CA HIS A 97 -14.39 -27.86 -10.03
C HIS A 97 -13.36 -26.75 -9.72
N GLN A 98 -12.10 -26.99 -10.10
CA GLN A 98 -11.01 -26.03 -9.87
C GLN A 98 -11.28 -24.65 -10.51
N TRP A 99 -11.98 -24.59 -11.65
CA TRP A 99 -12.38 -23.33 -12.27
C TRP A 99 -13.32 -22.52 -11.38
N PHE A 100 -14.25 -23.18 -10.68
CA PHE A 100 -15.20 -22.56 -9.77
C PHE A 100 -14.47 -22.00 -8.54
N ALA A 101 -13.58 -22.79 -7.93
CA ALA A 101 -12.74 -22.31 -6.84
C ALA A 101 -11.91 -21.07 -7.22
N ARG A 102 -11.32 -21.07 -8.44
CA ARG A 102 -10.55 -19.92 -8.95
C ARG A 102 -11.43 -18.70 -9.18
N ALA A 103 -12.61 -18.88 -9.79
CA ALA A 103 -13.56 -17.80 -10.05
C ALA A 103 -14.06 -17.17 -8.74
N SER A 104 -14.47 -18.00 -7.77
CA SER A 104 -14.93 -17.56 -6.45
C SER A 104 -13.85 -16.81 -5.68
N LYS A 105 -12.59 -17.29 -5.69
CA LYS A 105 -11.45 -16.59 -5.09
C LYS A 105 -11.14 -15.26 -5.80
N ALA A 106 -11.25 -15.21 -7.13
CA ALA A 106 -11.00 -13.99 -7.89
C ALA A 106 -12.06 -12.92 -7.61
N PHE A 107 -13.33 -13.31 -7.60
CA PHE A 107 -14.46 -12.43 -7.32
C PHE A 107 -14.39 -11.87 -5.89
N THR A 108 -14.31 -12.76 -4.88
CA THR A 108 -14.25 -12.34 -3.47
C THR A 108 -12.98 -11.56 -3.16
N GLY A 109 -11.86 -11.95 -3.76
CA GLY A 109 -10.60 -11.23 -3.64
C GLY A 109 -10.68 -9.81 -4.20
N ALA A 110 -11.22 -9.63 -5.40
CA ALA A 110 -11.40 -8.31 -6.00
C ALA A 110 -12.34 -7.41 -5.16
N TRP A 111 -13.42 -7.99 -4.64
CA TRP A 111 -14.38 -7.29 -3.79
C TRP A 111 -13.73 -6.81 -2.49
N CYS A 112 -13.10 -7.72 -1.73
CA CYS A 112 -12.47 -7.37 -0.45
C CYS A 112 -11.26 -6.44 -0.63
N ALA A 113 -10.48 -6.64 -1.70
CA ALA A 113 -9.26 -5.90 -1.97
C ALA A 113 -9.45 -4.39 -2.07
N VAL A 114 -10.58 -3.90 -2.60
CA VAL A 114 -10.79 -2.45 -2.78
C VAL A 114 -10.83 -1.70 -1.45
N ARG A 115 -11.55 -2.24 -0.45
CA ARG A 115 -11.59 -1.63 0.89
C ARG A 115 -10.34 -1.98 1.68
N LEU A 116 -9.88 -3.23 1.59
CA LEU A 116 -8.68 -3.67 2.29
C LEU A 116 -7.45 -2.84 1.91
N ALA A 117 -7.28 -2.52 0.62
CA ALA A 117 -6.22 -1.62 0.16
C ALA A 117 -6.27 -0.28 0.89
N ARG A 118 -7.45 0.33 1.06
CA ARG A 118 -7.58 1.62 1.77
C ARG A 118 -7.18 1.51 3.24
N HIS A 119 -7.48 0.39 3.89
CA HIS A 119 -7.08 0.18 5.27
C HIS A 119 -5.57 -0.07 5.40
N ILE A 120 -4.99 -0.86 4.49
CA ILE A 120 -3.54 -1.08 4.41
C ILE A 120 -2.83 0.25 4.11
N ASP A 121 -3.29 1.02 3.13
CA ASP A 121 -2.71 2.32 2.77
C ASP A 121 -2.81 3.33 3.94
N LYS A 122 -3.89 3.26 4.74
CA LYS A 122 -4.12 4.18 5.87
C LYS A 122 -3.32 3.80 7.12
N PHE A 123 -3.30 2.52 7.48
CA PHE A 123 -2.65 2.03 8.69
C PHE A 123 -1.16 1.78 8.46
N ASP A 124 -0.84 1.37 7.24
CA ASP A 124 0.50 1.10 6.76
C ASP A 124 1.23 0.05 7.62
N PRO A 125 0.74 -1.21 7.62
CA PRO A 125 1.27 -2.27 8.46
C PRO A 125 2.67 -2.73 8.04
N ASP A 126 3.45 -3.15 9.03
CA ASP A 126 4.70 -3.89 8.85
C ASP A 126 4.47 -5.40 8.74
N LEU A 127 3.32 -5.88 9.20
CA LEU A 127 2.91 -7.28 9.21
C LEU A 127 1.38 -7.38 9.12
N ILE A 128 0.86 -8.32 8.33
CA ILE A 128 -0.57 -8.60 8.24
C ILE A 128 -0.84 -10.05 8.67
N LEU A 129 -1.77 -10.23 9.61
CA LEU A 129 -2.19 -11.52 10.14
C LEU A 129 -3.67 -11.74 9.80
N SER A 130 -4.00 -12.76 9.03
CA SER A 130 -5.37 -13.08 8.64
C SER A 130 -5.85 -14.35 9.31
N THR A 131 -7.04 -14.31 9.90
CA THR A 131 -7.69 -15.49 10.51
C THR A 131 -8.97 -15.89 9.76
N TYR A 132 -9.26 -15.26 8.61
CA TYR A 132 -10.51 -15.44 7.88
C TYR A 132 -10.31 -15.50 6.35
N PRO A 133 -10.94 -16.46 5.62
CA PRO A 133 -10.58 -16.76 4.24
C PRO A 133 -10.93 -15.65 3.24
N LEU A 134 -12.01 -14.88 3.47
CA LEU A 134 -12.35 -13.74 2.59
C LEU A 134 -11.34 -12.60 2.71
N ALA A 135 -10.80 -12.35 3.91
CA ALA A 135 -9.72 -11.39 4.08
C ALA A 135 -8.45 -11.87 3.39
N THR A 136 -8.11 -13.15 3.56
CA THR A 136 -6.95 -13.78 2.89
C THR A 136 -7.07 -13.71 1.37
N SER A 137 -8.27 -13.87 0.81
CA SER A 137 -8.51 -13.74 -0.64
C SER A 137 -8.24 -12.31 -1.14
N GLY A 138 -8.63 -11.30 -0.36
CA GLY A 138 -8.31 -9.89 -0.62
C GLY A 138 -6.80 -9.61 -0.60
N LEU A 139 -6.08 -10.14 0.39
CA LEU A 139 -4.61 -10.03 0.46
C LEU A 139 -3.93 -10.68 -0.74
N ALA A 140 -4.34 -11.90 -1.09
CA ALA A 140 -3.81 -12.62 -2.24
C ALA A 140 -4.09 -11.86 -3.56
N TRP A 141 -5.26 -11.24 -3.68
CA TRP A 141 -5.59 -10.39 -4.82
C TRP A 141 -4.71 -9.14 -4.88
N LEU A 142 -4.50 -8.46 -3.75
CA LEU A 142 -3.63 -7.27 -3.67
C LEU A 142 -2.16 -7.59 -3.95
N ARG A 143 -1.68 -8.74 -3.49
CA ARG A 143 -0.37 -9.26 -3.91
C ARG A 143 -0.33 -9.50 -5.42
N ARG A 144 -1.32 -10.17 -6.02
CA ARG A 144 -1.29 -10.39 -7.48
C ARG A 144 -1.39 -9.11 -8.33
N HIS A 145 -2.17 -8.11 -7.90
CA HIS A 145 -2.56 -7.00 -8.78
C HIS A 145 -2.04 -5.62 -8.37
N ARG A 146 -1.53 -5.45 -7.14
CA ARG A 146 -1.21 -4.12 -6.59
C ARG A 146 0.17 -3.96 -5.97
N GLY A 147 1.04 -4.96 -6.03
CA GLY A 147 2.39 -4.74 -5.51
C GLY A 147 2.55 -4.98 -4.02
N LEU A 148 1.55 -5.55 -3.30
CA LEU A 148 1.59 -5.61 -1.83
C LEU A 148 2.85 -6.35 -1.36
N ALA A 149 3.75 -5.62 -0.69
CA ALA A 149 5.05 -6.12 -0.25
C ALA A 149 5.07 -6.53 1.24
N VAL A 150 4.07 -6.11 2.01
CA VAL A 150 3.97 -6.38 3.44
C VAL A 150 3.83 -7.89 3.68
N PRO A 151 4.64 -8.50 4.58
CA PRO A 151 4.50 -9.90 4.94
C PRO A 151 3.08 -10.24 5.44
N CYS A 152 2.51 -11.34 4.95
CA CYS A 152 1.15 -11.76 5.22
C CYS A 152 1.11 -13.23 5.68
N GLY A 153 0.64 -13.49 6.90
CA GLY A 153 0.37 -14.86 7.38
C GLY A 153 -1.13 -15.13 7.46
N ALA A 154 -1.56 -16.33 7.09
CA ALA A 154 -2.94 -16.76 7.20
C ALA A 154 -3.06 -17.95 8.15
N TRP A 155 -3.79 -17.81 9.26
CA TRP A 155 -4.09 -18.90 10.19
C TRP A 155 -5.43 -19.53 9.84
N VAL A 156 -5.39 -20.82 9.53
CA VAL A 156 -6.54 -21.63 9.17
C VAL A 156 -7.05 -22.35 10.40
N SER A 157 -8.30 -22.07 10.77
CA SER A 157 -8.96 -22.64 11.96
C SER A 157 -9.55 -24.03 11.75
N ASP A 158 -9.43 -24.58 10.55
CA ASP A 158 -9.97 -25.89 10.18
C ASP A 158 -8.86 -26.95 10.13
N PHE A 159 -9.10 -28.10 10.74
CA PHE A 159 -8.21 -29.26 10.65
C PHE A 159 -8.12 -29.79 9.22
N ALA A 160 -9.21 -29.72 8.46
CA ALA A 160 -9.31 -30.09 7.06
C ALA A 160 -9.43 -28.84 6.15
N PRO A 161 -8.32 -28.14 5.84
CA PRO A 161 -8.37 -26.92 5.06
C PRO A 161 -8.88 -27.19 3.63
N HIS A 162 -10.00 -26.56 3.28
CA HIS A 162 -10.55 -26.61 1.91
C HIS A 162 -9.90 -25.55 0.98
N PRO A 163 -10.09 -25.62 -0.35
CA PRO A 163 -9.46 -24.71 -1.31
C PRO A 163 -9.64 -23.24 -0.97
N PHE A 164 -10.80 -22.82 -0.46
CA PHE A 164 -11.04 -21.42 -0.13
C PHE A 164 -10.26 -20.86 1.08
N TRP A 165 -9.54 -21.69 1.84
CA TRP A 165 -8.64 -21.28 2.94
C TRP A 165 -7.20 -21.03 2.51
N ILE A 166 -6.71 -21.79 1.52
CA ILE A 166 -5.28 -21.82 1.18
C ILE A 166 -5.02 -20.96 -0.05
N TYR A 167 -4.04 -20.06 0.08
CA TYR A 167 -3.65 -19.13 -0.98
C TYR A 167 -2.16 -19.17 -1.24
N ARG A 168 -1.83 -19.43 -2.50
CA ARG A 168 -0.46 -19.53 -3.01
C ARG A 168 0.31 -18.20 -2.94
N ASP A 169 -0.41 -17.09 -2.90
CA ASP A 169 0.17 -15.74 -2.91
C ASP A 169 0.44 -15.23 -1.49
N ILE A 170 0.15 -16.01 -0.46
CA ILE A 170 0.39 -15.67 0.96
C ILE A 170 1.71 -16.26 1.41
N ASP A 171 2.45 -15.54 2.25
CA ASP A 171 3.82 -15.87 2.65
C ASP A 171 3.94 -17.19 3.42
N ALA A 172 2.92 -17.49 4.23
CA ALA A 172 2.72 -18.75 4.92
C ALA A 172 1.23 -18.94 5.25
N ASN A 173 0.70 -20.12 4.94
CA ASN A 173 -0.63 -20.58 5.36
C ASN A 173 -0.42 -21.53 6.54
N PHE A 174 -0.72 -21.07 7.74
CA PHE A 174 -0.58 -21.82 8.98
C PHE A 174 -1.82 -22.67 9.23
N VAL A 175 -1.61 -23.98 9.33
CA VAL A 175 -2.67 -24.97 9.56
C VAL A 175 -2.59 -25.57 10.97
N MET A 176 -3.70 -26.15 11.40
CA MET A 176 -3.92 -26.65 12.77
C MET A 176 -2.86 -27.64 13.25
N HIS A 177 -2.46 -28.59 12.40
CA HIS A 177 -1.60 -29.70 12.77
C HIS A 177 -0.78 -30.20 11.58
N GLU A 178 0.25 -31.00 11.83
CA GLU A 178 1.11 -31.58 10.78
C GLU A 178 0.31 -32.43 9.78
N VAL A 179 -0.70 -33.16 10.27
CA VAL A 179 -1.62 -33.95 9.43
C VAL A 179 -2.45 -33.08 8.45
N SER A 180 -2.62 -31.79 8.78
CA SER A 180 -3.34 -30.84 7.94
C SER A 180 -2.48 -30.28 6.80
N VAL A 181 -1.15 -30.41 6.87
CA VAL A 181 -0.23 -29.84 5.87
C VAL A 181 -0.46 -30.43 4.48
N PRO A 182 -0.52 -31.77 4.29
CA PRO A 182 -0.79 -32.36 2.97
C PRO A 182 -2.15 -31.94 2.41
N HIS A 183 -3.17 -31.81 3.26
CA HIS A 183 -4.50 -31.35 2.88
C HIS A 183 -4.46 -29.90 2.36
N GLY A 184 -3.72 -29.03 3.06
CA GLY A 184 -3.54 -27.65 2.62
C GLY A 184 -2.78 -27.53 1.30
N GLN A 185 -1.75 -28.35 1.10
CA GLN A 185 -0.99 -28.41 -0.16
C GLN A 185 -1.84 -28.90 -1.33
N ALA A 186 -2.71 -29.90 -1.09
CA ALA A 186 -3.68 -30.37 -2.09
C ALA A 186 -4.73 -29.30 -2.44
N ALA A 187 -5.18 -28.53 -1.44
CA ALA A 187 -6.16 -27.46 -1.59
C ALA A 187 -5.65 -26.29 -2.45
N ALA A 188 -4.34 -26.00 -2.45
CA ALA A 188 -3.73 -25.06 -3.37
C ALA A 188 -2.26 -25.44 -3.69
N PRO A 189 -2.01 -26.18 -4.79
CA PRO A 189 -0.68 -26.63 -5.16
C PRO A 189 0.36 -25.49 -5.25
N GLY A 190 1.48 -25.68 -4.56
CA GLY A 190 2.60 -24.73 -4.47
C GLY A 190 2.41 -23.60 -3.45
N ALA A 191 1.34 -23.60 -2.65
CA ALA A 191 1.26 -22.71 -1.49
C ALA A 191 2.29 -23.12 -0.43
N VAL A 192 2.84 -22.14 0.29
CA VAL A 192 3.63 -22.40 1.50
C VAL A 192 2.63 -22.73 2.62
N VAL A 193 2.67 -23.96 3.11
CA VAL A 193 1.77 -24.48 4.15
C VAL A 193 2.62 -25.02 5.29
N GLU A 194 2.40 -24.53 6.50
CA GLU A 194 3.16 -24.89 7.69
C GLU A 194 2.21 -25.22 8.84
N ALA A 195 2.55 -26.21 9.67
CA ALA A 195 1.82 -26.46 10.89
C ALA A 195 2.20 -25.41 11.95
N CYS A 196 1.22 -24.63 12.39
CA CYS A 196 1.28 -23.72 13.52
C CYS A 196 -0.16 -23.46 13.94
N SER A 197 -0.61 -24.17 14.98
CA SER A 197 -2.00 -24.11 15.41
C SER A 197 -2.41 -22.67 15.73
N PRO A 198 -3.66 -22.27 15.43
CA PRO A 198 -4.20 -20.99 15.87
C PRO A 198 -4.05 -20.84 17.39
N PRO A 199 -3.51 -19.72 17.89
CA PRO A 199 -3.41 -19.51 19.33
C PRO A 199 -4.78 -19.33 19.95
N VAL A 200 -4.94 -19.88 21.14
CA VAL A 200 -5.99 -19.50 22.09
C VAL A 200 -5.47 -18.41 23.01
N ILE A 201 -6.38 -17.68 23.66
CA ILE A 201 -6.00 -16.66 24.65
C ILE A 201 -5.29 -17.30 25.85
N GLY A 202 -4.38 -16.56 26.50
CA GLY A 202 -3.51 -17.08 27.56
C GLY A 202 -4.20 -17.65 28.82
N ALA A 203 -5.53 -17.51 28.94
CA ALA A 203 -6.31 -18.11 30.03
C ALA A 203 -6.49 -19.64 29.89
N PHE A 204 -6.38 -20.18 28.67
CA PHE A 204 -6.45 -21.61 28.38
C PHE A 204 -5.07 -22.24 28.53
N VAL A 205 -4.80 -22.72 29.73
CA VAL A 205 -3.57 -23.43 30.10
C VAL A 205 -3.93 -24.62 30.98
N PRO A 206 -3.10 -25.68 31.04
CA PRO A 206 -3.31 -26.76 31.99
C PRO A 206 -3.26 -26.23 33.42
N GLY A 207 -4.05 -26.82 34.32
CA GLY A 207 -4.13 -26.40 35.72
C GLY A 207 -4.85 -27.42 36.60
N ASP A 208 -4.90 -27.14 37.91
CA ASP A 208 -5.59 -28.00 38.87
C ASP A 208 -7.11 -28.01 38.62
N ARG A 209 -7.63 -29.18 38.25
CA ARG A 209 -9.05 -29.44 37.97
C ARG A 209 -9.93 -29.16 39.19
N ASN A 210 -9.49 -29.53 40.39
CA ASN A 210 -10.27 -29.35 41.61
C ASN A 210 -10.38 -27.88 42.01
N ALA A 211 -9.29 -27.13 41.84
CA ALA A 211 -9.31 -25.68 42.04
C ALA A 211 -10.26 -24.99 41.05
N ALA A 212 -10.22 -25.37 39.77
CA ALA A 212 -11.12 -24.85 38.76
C ALA A 212 -12.60 -25.18 39.09
N ARG A 213 -12.90 -26.42 39.51
CA ARG A 213 -14.25 -26.82 39.95
C ARG A 213 -14.76 -25.96 41.10
N ALA A 214 -13.93 -25.71 42.13
CA ALA A 214 -14.31 -24.84 43.24
C ALA A 214 -14.61 -23.41 42.80
N GLN A 215 -13.85 -22.88 41.84
CA GLN A 215 -14.04 -21.52 41.30
C GLN A 215 -15.35 -21.36 40.51
N VAL A 216 -15.76 -22.37 39.75
CA VAL A 216 -16.98 -22.34 38.93
C VAL A 216 -18.19 -23.03 39.58
N GLY A 217 -18.06 -23.48 40.83
CA GLY A 217 -19.14 -24.10 41.60
C GLY A 217 -19.54 -25.51 41.13
N LEU A 218 -18.60 -26.30 40.62
CA LEU A 218 -18.84 -27.68 40.18
C LEU A 218 -18.45 -28.70 41.26
N GLN A 219 -19.04 -29.90 41.19
CA GLN A 219 -18.82 -30.94 42.19
C GLN A 219 -17.41 -31.53 42.07
N ARG A 220 -16.73 -31.68 43.21
CA ARG A 220 -15.35 -32.17 43.26
C ARG A 220 -15.22 -33.61 42.78
N ASP A 221 -16.15 -34.48 43.19
CA ASP A 221 -16.06 -35.92 42.95
C ASP A 221 -16.88 -36.39 41.74
N ALA A 222 -17.59 -35.50 41.03
CA ALA A 222 -18.37 -35.88 39.86
C ALA A 222 -17.48 -36.09 38.61
N PHE A 223 -17.99 -36.88 37.65
CA PHE A 223 -17.44 -36.94 36.30
C PHE A 223 -18.06 -35.81 35.46
N VAL A 224 -17.29 -34.75 35.22
CA VAL A 224 -17.75 -33.51 34.60
C VAL A 224 -17.54 -33.55 33.09
N VAL A 225 -18.64 -33.47 32.33
CA VAL A 225 -18.62 -33.39 30.86
C VAL A 225 -19.03 -31.98 30.42
N LEU A 226 -18.13 -31.27 29.76
CA LEU A 226 -18.42 -29.98 29.14
C LEU A 226 -18.89 -30.18 27.70
N VAL A 227 -20.14 -29.82 27.42
CA VAL A 227 -20.72 -29.83 26.07
C VAL A 227 -20.63 -28.43 25.47
N THR A 228 -19.87 -28.28 24.39
CA THR A 228 -19.68 -27.00 23.69
C THR A 228 -19.71 -27.18 22.16
N CYS A 229 -20.69 -26.54 21.51
CA CYS A 229 -20.88 -26.57 20.06
C CYS A 229 -20.71 -25.18 19.43
N GLY A 230 -19.75 -24.42 19.95
CA GLY A 230 -19.45 -23.05 19.54
C GLY A 230 -20.50 -22.02 19.99
N ALA A 231 -20.32 -20.76 19.60
CA ALA A 231 -21.12 -19.63 20.11
C ALA A 231 -22.61 -19.68 19.78
N TYR A 232 -23.04 -20.50 18.80
CA TYR A 232 -24.44 -20.68 18.42
C TYR A 232 -25.03 -22.01 18.86
N ALA A 233 -24.22 -22.89 19.48
CA ALA A 233 -24.63 -24.22 19.88
C ALA A 233 -25.30 -25.01 18.74
N PHE A 234 -24.62 -25.10 17.58
CA PHE A 234 -25.16 -25.82 16.42
C PHE A 234 -25.31 -27.32 16.72
N GLY A 235 -26.31 -27.95 16.10
CA GLY A 235 -26.61 -29.38 16.29
C GLY A 235 -27.57 -29.65 17.44
N ASP A 236 -27.82 -30.93 17.71
CA ASP A 236 -28.79 -31.37 18.71
C ASP A 236 -28.15 -31.51 20.10
N VAL A 237 -27.79 -30.35 20.67
CA VAL A 237 -27.16 -30.27 22.00
C VAL A 237 -28.09 -30.86 23.07
N GLU A 238 -29.40 -30.71 22.91
CA GLU A 238 -30.38 -31.22 23.87
C GLU A 238 -30.43 -32.75 23.90
N ALA A 239 -30.43 -33.42 22.75
CA ALA A 239 -30.36 -34.88 22.71
C ALA A 239 -29.04 -35.41 23.29
N ILE A 240 -27.92 -34.71 23.02
CA ILE A 240 -26.61 -35.06 23.60
C ILE A 240 -26.66 -34.97 25.12
N VAL A 241 -27.15 -33.85 25.68
CA VAL A 241 -27.24 -33.65 27.13
C VAL A 241 -28.14 -34.70 27.79
N ARG A 242 -29.31 -35.02 27.19
CA ARG A 242 -30.19 -36.09 27.69
C ARG A 242 -29.47 -37.44 27.72
N THR A 243 -28.79 -37.78 26.63
CA THR A 243 -28.03 -39.04 26.53
C THR A 243 -26.94 -39.14 27.59
N LEU A 244 -26.23 -38.04 27.88
CA LEU A 244 -25.21 -37.98 28.93
C LEU A 244 -25.81 -38.17 30.33
N LEU A 245 -26.95 -37.52 30.61
CA LEU A 245 -27.65 -37.66 31.90
C LEU A 245 -28.19 -39.09 32.12
N GLU A 246 -28.64 -39.76 31.06
CA GLU A 246 -29.08 -41.16 31.09
C GLU A 246 -27.93 -42.17 31.24
N ALA A 247 -26.71 -41.78 30.86
CA ALA A 247 -25.57 -42.71 30.81
C ALA A 247 -25.16 -43.21 32.21
N ALA A 248 -25.08 -42.30 33.19
CA ALA A 248 -24.72 -42.60 34.57
C ALA A 248 -25.22 -41.53 35.57
N PRO A 249 -25.55 -41.90 36.82
CA PRO A 249 -26.04 -40.97 37.84
C PRO A 249 -24.98 -39.99 38.36
N ASP A 250 -23.70 -40.36 38.29
CA ASP A 250 -22.57 -39.59 38.86
C ASP A 250 -21.92 -38.62 37.85
N VAL A 251 -22.55 -38.47 36.67
CA VAL A 251 -22.14 -37.50 35.66
C VAL A 251 -22.75 -36.14 35.96
N GLN A 252 -21.91 -35.11 35.92
CA GLN A 252 -22.34 -33.71 35.91
C GLN A 252 -22.11 -33.13 34.52
N VAL A 253 -23.17 -32.62 33.88
CA VAL A 253 -23.09 -32.04 32.54
C VAL A 253 -23.07 -30.52 32.63
N VAL A 254 -22.07 -29.90 32.01
CA VAL A 254 -22.03 -28.44 31.81
C VAL A 254 -22.30 -28.17 30.34
N ALA A 255 -23.44 -27.57 30.01
CA ALA A 255 -23.85 -27.30 28.64
C ALA A 255 -23.65 -25.83 28.29
N ALA A 256 -22.64 -25.51 27.48
CA ALA A 256 -22.36 -24.16 27.01
C ALA A 256 -23.21 -23.83 25.76
N CYS A 257 -24.34 -23.15 25.96
CA CYS A 257 -25.27 -22.77 24.88
C CYS A 257 -24.87 -21.47 24.16
N GLY A 258 -23.90 -20.72 24.68
CA GLY A 258 -23.41 -19.47 24.08
C GLY A 258 -24.55 -18.46 23.89
N ARG A 259 -24.79 -18.02 22.66
CA ARG A 259 -25.86 -17.07 22.30
C ARG A 259 -27.22 -17.74 22.04
N ASN A 260 -27.30 -19.07 22.09
CA ASN A 260 -28.54 -19.80 21.89
C ASN A 260 -29.35 -19.87 23.19
N THR A 261 -30.02 -18.75 23.52
CA THR A 261 -30.86 -18.64 24.71
C THR A 261 -32.03 -19.63 24.71
N ALA A 262 -32.54 -20.00 23.54
CA ALA A 262 -33.62 -20.97 23.43
C ALA A 262 -33.17 -22.38 23.86
N SER A 263 -31.98 -22.82 23.45
CA SER A 263 -31.39 -24.09 23.90
C SER A 263 -31.12 -24.10 25.40
N ARG A 264 -30.56 -23.00 25.94
CA ARG A 264 -30.36 -22.86 27.40
C ARG A 264 -31.66 -23.03 28.18
N ILE A 265 -32.72 -22.34 27.77
CA ILE A 265 -34.04 -22.43 28.42
C ILE A 265 -34.60 -23.86 28.31
N ARG A 266 -34.47 -24.52 27.15
CA ARG A 266 -34.92 -25.91 26.98
C ARG A 266 -34.18 -26.89 27.91
N LEU A 267 -32.89 -26.67 28.14
CA LEU A 267 -32.09 -27.47 29.07
C LEU A 267 -32.44 -27.18 30.54
N GLU A 268 -32.67 -25.92 30.91
CA GLU A 268 -33.14 -25.53 32.24
C GLU A 268 -34.51 -26.15 32.56
N ASN A 269 -35.40 -26.19 31.57
CA ASN A 269 -36.74 -26.79 31.68
C ASN A 269 -36.72 -28.32 31.85
N LEU A 270 -35.56 -28.99 31.78
CA LEU A 270 -35.44 -30.39 32.17
C LEU A 270 -35.63 -30.59 33.69
N GLY A 271 -35.55 -29.52 34.49
CA GLY A 271 -35.77 -29.57 35.93
C GLY A 271 -34.71 -30.38 36.69
N MET A 272 -33.52 -30.54 36.10
CA MET A 272 -32.40 -31.23 36.74
C MET A 272 -31.72 -30.31 37.76
N PRO A 273 -31.25 -30.86 38.89
CA PRO A 273 -30.47 -30.08 39.87
C PRO A 273 -29.14 -29.62 39.26
N ALA A 274 -28.58 -28.50 39.74
CA ALA A 274 -27.35 -27.90 39.20
C ALA A 274 -26.12 -28.83 39.36
N GLU A 275 -26.17 -29.72 40.35
CA GLU A 275 -25.24 -30.81 40.61
C GLU A 275 -25.19 -31.83 39.47
N ARG A 276 -26.24 -31.90 38.64
CA ARG A 276 -26.38 -32.82 37.50
C ARG A 276 -26.30 -32.11 36.16
N LEU A 277 -26.90 -30.93 36.03
CA LEU A 277 -26.92 -30.15 34.79
C LEU A 277 -26.77 -28.66 35.07
N LEU A 278 -25.71 -28.06 34.53
CA LEU A 278 -25.49 -26.62 34.50
C LEU A 278 -25.58 -26.11 33.05
N ALA A 279 -26.69 -25.46 32.71
CA ALA A 279 -26.86 -24.83 31.40
C ALA A 279 -26.33 -23.39 31.42
N LEU A 280 -25.29 -23.12 30.62
CA LEU A 280 -24.63 -21.82 30.54
C LEU A 280 -25.08 -21.06 29.29
N GLY A 281 -25.25 -19.74 29.45
CA GLY A 281 -25.34 -18.82 28.32
C GLY A 281 -23.96 -18.44 27.77
N TRP A 282 -23.79 -17.18 27.38
CA TRP A 282 -22.47 -16.62 27.11
C TRP A 282 -21.68 -16.50 28.42
N THR A 283 -20.41 -16.91 28.42
CA THR A 283 -19.52 -16.83 29.60
C THR A 283 -18.11 -16.39 29.18
N ASP A 284 -17.50 -15.54 30.00
CA ASP A 284 -16.10 -15.13 29.85
C ASP A 284 -15.14 -16.03 30.65
N SER A 285 -15.67 -16.98 31.43
CA SER A 285 -14.92 -17.91 32.29
C SER A 285 -14.79 -19.31 31.65
N MET A 286 -14.88 -19.39 30.32
CA MET A 286 -14.82 -20.67 29.59
C MET A 286 -13.56 -21.48 29.91
N ALA A 287 -12.42 -20.82 30.10
CA ALA A 287 -11.17 -21.50 30.44
C ALA A 287 -11.24 -22.27 31.77
N ASP A 288 -11.98 -21.74 32.75
CA ASP A 288 -12.18 -22.40 34.05
C ASP A 288 -13.09 -23.63 33.89
N TYR A 289 -14.16 -23.52 33.09
CA TYR A 289 -15.03 -24.66 32.76
C TYR A 289 -14.32 -25.77 31.98
N VAL A 290 -13.47 -25.39 31.00
CA VAL A 290 -12.65 -26.36 30.26
C VAL A 290 -11.67 -27.06 31.21
N ARG A 291 -10.97 -26.32 32.09
CA ARG A 291 -10.06 -26.93 33.08
C ARG A 291 -10.77 -27.84 34.07
N ALA A 292 -11.98 -27.48 34.49
CA ALA A 292 -12.78 -28.24 35.44
C ALA A 292 -13.35 -29.56 34.87
N ALA A 293 -13.45 -29.68 33.55
CA ALA A 293 -13.99 -30.84 32.87
C ALA A 293 -13.03 -32.04 32.85
N ASP A 294 -13.59 -33.25 32.92
CA ASP A 294 -12.89 -34.51 32.63
C ASP A 294 -12.90 -34.80 31.12
N LEU A 295 -13.96 -34.36 30.42
CA LEU A 295 -14.15 -34.55 28.98
C LEU A 295 -14.80 -33.32 28.35
N VAL A 296 -14.28 -32.88 27.19
CA VAL A 296 -14.91 -31.85 26.36
C VAL A 296 -15.57 -32.48 25.14
N LEU A 297 -16.87 -32.27 24.99
CA LEU A 297 -17.65 -32.74 23.87
C LEU A 297 -17.95 -31.59 22.92
N THR A 298 -17.64 -31.78 21.63
CA THR A 298 -17.88 -30.78 20.58
C THR A 298 -18.23 -31.45 19.23
N ASN A 299 -18.57 -30.67 18.21
CA ASN A 299 -19.08 -31.19 16.92
C ASN A 299 -18.41 -30.60 15.66
N ALA A 300 -17.41 -29.72 15.77
CA ALA A 300 -16.83 -29.05 14.60
C ALA A 300 -15.29 -28.95 14.56
N GLY A 301 -14.59 -29.29 15.65
CA GLY A 301 -13.12 -29.30 15.69
C GLY A 301 -12.42 -27.94 15.55
N GLY A 302 -13.13 -26.83 15.76
CA GLY A 302 -12.61 -25.46 15.63
C GLY A 302 -12.00 -24.91 16.93
N ALA A 303 -12.32 -23.64 17.26
CA ALA A 303 -11.75 -22.95 18.43
C ALA A 303 -11.94 -23.71 19.76
N SER A 304 -13.12 -24.29 20.00
CA SER A 304 -13.39 -25.06 21.24
C SER A 304 -12.53 -26.31 21.38
N ALA A 305 -12.14 -26.94 20.27
CA ALA A 305 -11.20 -28.06 20.32
C ALA A 305 -9.78 -27.58 20.65
N LEU A 306 -9.35 -26.43 20.12
CA LEU A 306 -8.05 -25.84 20.47
C LEU A 306 -7.99 -25.43 21.94
N GLU A 307 -9.07 -24.88 22.48
CA GLU A 307 -9.21 -24.51 23.90
C GLU A 307 -9.07 -25.74 24.80
N ALA A 308 -9.73 -26.84 24.44
CA ALA A 308 -9.60 -28.12 25.14
C ALA A 308 -8.17 -28.69 25.05
N LEU A 309 -7.55 -28.70 23.87
CA LEU A 309 -6.16 -29.15 23.70
C LEU A 309 -5.18 -28.29 24.51
N ALA A 310 -5.36 -26.98 24.55
CA ALA A 310 -4.51 -26.07 25.31
C ALA A 310 -4.60 -26.29 26.83
N CYS A 311 -5.76 -26.71 27.32
CA CYS A 311 -5.96 -27.14 28.71
C CYS A 311 -5.62 -28.62 28.94
N ALA A 312 -5.07 -29.31 27.94
CA ALA A 312 -4.83 -30.76 27.95
C ALA A 312 -6.08 -31.54 28.37
N ARG A 313 -7.24 -31.28 27.75
CA ARG A 313 -8.48 -32.04 28.01
C ARG A 313 -8.77 -33.02 26.87
N PRO A 314 -9.21 -34.26 27.18
CA PRO A 314 -9.75 -35.18 26.17
C PRO A 314 -10.92 -34.56 25.41
N ILE A 315 -11.00 -34.87 24.11
CA ILE A 315 -12.04 -34.33 23.21
C ILE A 315 -12.83 -35.48 22.61
N LEU A 316 -14.15 -35.39 22.71
CA LEU A 316 -15.08 -36.28 22.03
C LEU A 316 -15.87 -35.51 20.96
N MET A 317 -15.68 -35.90 19.69
CA MET A 317 -16.45 -35.41 18.56
C MET A 317 -17.77 -36.15 18.47
N CYS A 318 -18.86 -35.51 18.88
CA CYS A 318 -20.18 -36.13 18.84
C CYS A 318 -21.04 -35.50 17.74
N ARG A 319 -21.57 -36.34 16.84
CA ARG A 319 -22.45 -35.93 15.72
C ARG A 319 -21.92 -34.69 14.98
N PRO A 320 -20.75 -34.79 14.34
CA PRO A 320 -20.11 -33.63 13.75
C PRO A 320 -20.98 -32.97 12.67
N ILE A 321 -20.90 -31.65 12.57
CA ILE A 321 -21.63 -30.90 11.55
C ILE A 321 -21.19 -31.32 10.14
N ALA A 322 -22.13 -31.31 9.19
CA ALA A 322 -21.89 -31.72 7.82
C ALA A 322 -20.76 -30.91 7.15
N ALA A 323 -20.24 -31.44 6.04
CA ALA A 323 -19.11 -30.87 5.29
C ALA A 323 -17.82 -30.72 6.13
N HIS A 324 -17.37 -29.50 6.43
CA HIS A 324 -16.06 -29.26 7.03
C HIS A 324 -15.96 -29.80 8.48
N GLY A 325 -17.05 -29.86 9.25
CA GLY A 325 -17.04 -30.41 10.61
C GLY A 325 -16.72 -31.91 10.64
N ALA A 326 -17.35 -32.68 9.76
CA ALA A 326 -17.07 -34.10 9.59
C ALA A 326 -15.62 -34.35 9.14
N ALA A 327 -15.11 -33.56 8.18
CA ALA A 327 -13.72 -33.66 7.73
C ALA A 327 -12.72 -33.28 8.86
N ASN A 328 -13.02 -32.24 9.64
CA ASN A 328 -12.22 -31.85 10.80
C ASN A 328 -12.18 -32.98 11.85
N ALA A 329 -13.34 -33.54 12.20
CA ALA A 329 -13.43 -34.63 13.17
C ALA A 329 -12.63 -35.86 12.72
N GLN A 330 -12.71 -36.25 11.43
CA GLN A 330 -11.93 -37.35 10.90
C GLN A 330 -10.42 -37.13 11.02
N LEU A 331 -9.91 -35.93 10.69
CA LEU A 331 -8.48 -35.64 10.81
C LEU A 331 -8.01 -35.55 12.27
N MET A 332 -8.88 -35.10 13.18
CA MET A 332 -8.57 -35.11 14.61
C MET A 332 -8.48 -36.53 15.17
N VAL A 333 -9.32 -37.46 14.71
CA VAL A 333 -9.24 -38.89 15.06
C VAL A 333 -7.97 -39.52 14.50
N VAL A 334 -7.66 -39.28 13.23
CA VAL A 334 -6.44 -39.81 12.58
C VAL A 334 -5.16 -39.30 13.26
N SER A 335 -5.17 -38.07 13.79
CA SER A 335 -4.05 -37.52 14.57
C SER A 335 -4.05 -37.96 16.04
N GLY A 336 -5.07 -38.71 16.48
CA GLY A 336 -5.21 -39.17 17.85
C GLY A 336 -5.38 -38.02 18.85
N LEU A 337 -6.00 -36.91 18.42
CA LEU A 337 -6.30 -35.72 19.22
C LEU A 337 -7.75 -35.72 19.76
N ALA A 338 -8.63 -36.52 19.16
CA ALA A 338 -10.01 -36.67 19.60
C ALA A 338 -10.52 -38.07 19.24
N ASP A 339 -11.54 -38.52 19.97
CA ASP A 339 -12.37 -39.66 19.57
C ASP A 339 -13.63 -39.17 18.86
N ILE A 340 -14.31 -40.06 18.10
CA ILE A 340 -15.57 -39.74 17.44
C ILE A 340 -16.69 -40.68 17.89
N CYS A 341 -17.82 -40.10 18.27
CA CYS A 341 -19.03 -40.81 18.60
C CYS A 341 -20.11 -40.59 17.55
N ALA A 342 -20.50 -41.68 16.89
CA ALA A 342 -21.45 -41.64 15.78
C ALA A 342 -22.92 -41.73 16.20
N ASN A 343 -23.21 -42.31 17.38
CA ASN A 343 -24.58 -42.55 17.84
C ASN A 343 -24.69 -42.46 19.39
N GLU A 344 -25.93 -42.49 19.89
CA GLU A 344 -26.23 -42.33 21.32
C GLU A 344 -25.78 -43.53 22.17
N GLU A 345 -25.86 -44.75 21.64
CA GLU A 345 -25.46 -45.96 22.36
C GLU A 345 -23.96 -45.95 22.68
N ARG A 346 -23.12 -45.65 21.69
CA ARG A 346 -21.68 -45.48 21.91
C ARG A 346 -21.36 -44.33 22.85
N LEU A 347 -22.17 -43.26 22.85
CA LEU A 347 -21.97 -42.14 23.76
C LEU A 347 -22.23 -42.60 25.21
N ARG A 348 -23.30 -43.35 25.46
CA ARG A 348 -23.57 -43.90 26.79
C ARG A 348 -22.45 -44.82 27.26
N ASP A 349 -21.98 -45.71 26.39
CA ASP A 349 -20.91 -46.65 26.74
C ASP A 349 -19.60 -45.93 27.04
N TYR A 350 -19.21 -44.94 26.21
CA TYR A 350 -18.00 -44.15 26.41
C TYR A 350 -18.00 -43.43 27.77
N ILE A 351 -19.15 -42.86 28.15
CA ILE A 351 -19.30 -42.16 29.44
C ILE A 351 -19.32 -43.13 30.61
N ARG A 352 -20.01 -44.28 30.49
CA ARG A 352 -20.01 -45.31 31.55
C ARG A 352 -18.60 -45.82 31.82
N THR A 353 -17.80 -46.05 30.78
CA THR A 353 -16.39 -46.40 30.92
C THR A 353 -15.61 -45.32 31.65
N GLY A 354 -15.78 -44.04 31.29
CA GLY A 354 -15.06 -42.95 31.96
C GLY A 354 -15.44 -42.72 33.41
N VAL A 355 -16.70 -42.97 33.78
CA VAL A 355 -17.16 -42.93 35.17
C VAL A 355 -16.57 -44.10 35.97
N ALA A 356 -16.51 -45.30 35.38
CA ALA A 356 -16.00 -46.50 36.04
C ALA A 356 -14.47 -46.57 36.11
N ASP A 357 -13.76 -46.02 35.13
CA ASP A 357 -12.31 -46.06 34.98
C ASP A 357 -11.76 -44.65 34.70
N ARG A 358 -11.47 -43.93 35.79
CA ARG A 358 -10.92 -42.57 35.71
C ARG A 358 -9.45 -42.56 35.25
N GLU A 359 -8.69 -43.61 35.58
CA GLU A 359 -7.28 -43.72 35.17
C GLU A 359 -7.14 -43.77 33.64
N ALA A 360 -8.06 -44.44 32.95
CA ALA A 360 -8.10 -44.44 31.49
C ALA A 360 -8.27 -43.03 30.89
N PHE A 361 -9.05 -42.16 31.53
CA PHE A 361 -9.24 -40.77 31.06
C PHE A 361 -8.07 -39.86 31.42
N GLU A 362 -7.38 -40.12 32.53
CA GLU A 362 -6.11 -39.45 32.87
C GLU A 362 -5.01 -39.79 31.85
N ASP A 363 -4.99 -41.02 31.31
CA ASP A 363 -4.09 -41.37 30.21
C ASP A 363 -4.44 -40.64 28.91
N LEU A 364 -5.73 -40.49 28.58
CA LEU A 364 -6.19 -39.68 27.45
C LEU A 364 -5.80 -38.20 27.63
N GLU A 365 -5.89 -37.68 28.84
CA GLU A 365 -5.48 -36.32 29.21
C GLU A 365 -3.97 -36.11 28.99
N ARG A 366 -3.15 -37.05 29.45
CA ARG A 366 -1.70 -37.03 29.23
C ARG A 366 -1.38 -37.06 27.73
N LYS A 367 -2.01 -37.95 26.97
CA LYS A 367 -1.85 -38.04 25.51
C LYS A 367 -2.29 -36.76 24.80
N ALA A 368 -3.39 -36.15 25.23
CA ALA A 368 -3.86 -34.87 24.70
C ALA A 368 -2.85 -33.73 24.99
N GLY A 369 -2.25 -33.71 26.18
CA GLY A 369 -1.21 -32.74 26.54
C GLY A 369 0.10 -32.92 25.76
N GLU A 370 0.49 -34.15 25.44
CA GLU A 370 1.68 -34.44 24.62
C GLU A 370 1.48 -34.10 23.15
N ARG A 371 0.35 -34.55 22.57
CA ARG A 371 0.02 -34.39 21.15
C ARG A 371 -0.51 -33.00 20.81
N GLY A 372 -1.07 -32.29 21.79
CA GLY A 372 -1.60 -30.94 21.67
C GLY A 372 -0.54 -29.84 21.75
N LYS A 373 0.76 -30.17 21.89
CA LYS A 373 1.83 -29.17 21.92
C LYS A 373 1.92 -28.44 20.58
N VAL A 374 1.47 -27.18 20.60
CA VAL A 374 1.51 -26.27 19.45
C VAL A 374 2.98 -25.94 19.13
N ARG A 375 3.38 -26.10 17.87
CA ARG A 375 4.68 -25.62 17.36
C ARG A 375 4.88 -24.14 17.71
N ASP A 376 6.14 -23.74 17.91
CA ASP A 376 6.57 -22.41 18.40
C ASP A 376 6.01 -21.22 17.58
N LEU A 377 4.89 -20.64 18.05
CA LEU A 377 4.25 -19.44 17.48
C LEU A 377 5.18 -18.22 17.46
N PRO A 378 5.93 -17.91 18.54
CA PRO A 378 7.02 -16.93 18.50
C PRO A 378 7.98 -17.09 17.32
N ALA A 379 8.46 -18.30 17.08
CA ALA A 379 9.36 -18.55 15.95
C ALA A 379 8.65 -18.36 14.60
N ALA A 380 7.40 -18.78 14.47
CA ALA A 380 6.61 -18.58 13.25
C ALA A 380 6.38 -17.09 12.93
N LEU A 381 5.97 -16.29 13.94
CA LEU A 381 5.79 -14.85 13.80
C LEU A 381 7.11 -14.14 13.48
N THR A 382 8.22 -14.53 14.12
CA THR A 382 9.54 -13.96 13.88
C THR A 382 10.03 -14.25 12.46
N ARG A 383 9.89 -15.50 11.98
CA ARG A 383 10.23 -15.87 10.59
C ARG A 383 9.36 -15.13 9.57
N LEU A 384 8.09 -14.94 9.87
CA LEU A 384 7.16 -14.21 8.99
C LEU A 384 7.50 -12.72 8.92
N ALA A 385 7.89 -12.10 10.04
CA ALA A 385 8.23 -10.68 10.14
C ALA A 385 9.67 -10.34 9.70
N ALA A 386 10.52 -11.35 9.47
CA ALA A 386 11.88 -11.15 9.01
C ALA A 386 11.91 -10.50 7.61
N PRO A 387 12.85 -9.57 7.33
CA PRO A 387 13.03 -9.02 5.99
C PRO A 387 13.36 -10.15 5.00
N ARG A 388 12.44 -10.45 4.08
CA ARG A 388 12.64 -11.53 3.12
C ARG A 388 13.51 -11.09 1.93
N SER A 389 14.46 -11.95 1.58
CA SER A 389 15.27 -11.90 0.36
C SER A 389 14.79 -12.86 -0.74
N ALA A 390 13.65 -13.53 -0.57
CA ALA A 390 13.24 -14.69 -1.39
C ALA A 390 11.91 -14.46 -2.18
N PRO A 391 11.65 -15.23 -3.25
CA PRO A 391 11.28 -14.67 -4.54
C PRO A 391 9.76 -14.55 -4.79
N ILE A 392 9.39 -13.44 -5.42
CA ILE A 392 8.11 -13.34 -6.13
C ILE A 392 8.27 -14.19 -7.39
N ARG A 393 7.63 -15.36 -7.42
CA ARG A 393 7.76 -16.41 -8.46
C ARG A 393 8.13 -15.86 -9.85
N PRO A 394 9.27 -16.29 -10.44
CA PRO A 394 9.60 -15.94 -11.80
C PRO A 394 8.64 -16.66 -12.75
N GLY A 395 8.01 -15.91 -13.66
CA GLY A 395 7.23 -16.49 -14.75
C GLY A 395 6.04 -15.66 -15.25
N ARG A 396 5.56 -14.69 -14.48
CA ARG A 396 4.62 -13.68 -15.01
C ARG A 396 5.02 -12.28 -14.53
N PRO A 397 5.16 -11.30 -15.45
CA PRO A 397 5.28 -9.90 -15.09
C PRO A 397 4.13 -9.53 -14.14
N TRP A 398 4.46 -8.88 -13.02
CA TRP A 398 3.47 -8.28 -12.13
C TRP A 398 2.67 -7.27 -12.94
N PRO A 399 1.34 -7.36 -13.01
CA PRO A 399 0.54 -6.36 -13.71
C PRO A 399 0.83 -4.95 -13.20
N MET A 400 1.02 -4.05 -14.16
CA MET A 400 1.27 -2.64 -13.94
C MET A 400 -0.04 -1.89 -13.68
N ARG A 401 0.00 -0.76 -12.96
CA ARG A 401 -1.20 0.09 -12.83
C ARG A 401 -1.49 0.77 -14.16
N ALA A 402 -2.76 1.05 -14.43
CA ALA A 402 -3.17 1.76 -15.64
C ALA A 402 -2.37 3.05 -15.91
N ALA A 403 -2.14 3.85 -14.86
CA ALA A 403 -1.39 5.10 -14.97
C ALA A 403 0.12 4.89 -15.22
N ASP A 404 0.70 3.77 -14.75
CA ASP A 404 2.09 3.42 -15.00
C ASP A 404 2.25 2.87 -16.42
N GLU A 405 1.31 2.01 -16.83
CA GLU A 405 1.26 1.39 -18.16
C GLU A 405 1.03 2.44 -19.25
N PHE A 406 0.25 3.50 -18.96
CA PHE A 406 0.06 4.64 -19.85
C PHE A 406 1.39 5.19 -20.38
N PHE A 407 2.37 5.43 -19.51
CA PHE A 407 3.67 5.96 -19.92
C PHE A 407 4.51 4.94 -20.71
N THR A 408 4.32 3.65 -20.51
CA THR A 408 4.93 2.62 -21.38
C THR A 408 4.36 2.62 -22.80
N HIS A 409 3.11 3.07 -22.97
CA HIS A 409 2.47 3.17 -24.28
C HIS A 409 2.77 4.48 -25.01
N VAL A 410 2.99 5.56 -24.24
CA VAL A 410 3.51 6.84 -24.75
C VAL A 410 4.96 6.68 -25.22
N GLU A 411 5.75 5.83 -24.56
CA GLU A 411 7.14 5.55 -24.94
C GLU A 411 7.23 5.09 -26.42
N SER A 412 8.13 5.73 -27.15
CA SER A 412 8.59 5.32 -28.48
C SER A 412 10.11 5.45 -28.56
N GLU A 413 10.70 5.02 -29.68
CA GLU A 413 12.15 5.12 -29.90
C GLU A 413 12.66 6.57 -29.84
N ASP A 414 11.87 7.51 -30.36
CA ASP A 414 12.14 8.94 -30.34
C ASP A 414 11.67 9.62 -29.05
N VAL A 415 10.54 9.16 -28.50
CA VAL A 415 9.86 9.78 -27.35
C VAL A 415 10.03 8.91 -26.11
N ARG A 416 11.16 9.09 -25.44
CA ARG A 416 11.51 8.32 -24.22
C ARG A 416 10.83 8.90 -22.98
N GLN A 417 10.21 8.03 -22.20
CA GLN A 417 9.52 8.39 -20.97
C GLN A 417 10.43 8.22 -19.74
N GLU A 418 11.54 8.95 -19.76
CA GLU A 418 12.54 8.97 -18.70
C GLU A 418 12.41 10.24 -17.85
N ILE A 419 12.50 10.07 -16.53
CA ILE A 419 12.42 11.15 -15.55
C ILE A 419 13.58 11.05 -14.57
N GLY A 420 13.81 12.12 -13.81
CA GLY A 420 14.73 12.06 -12.68
C GLY A 420 15.22 13.44 -12.30
N ALA A 421 16.50 13.53 -11.93
CA ALA A 421 17.09 14.80 -11.51
C ALA A 421 18.59 14.86 -11.81
N VAL A 422 19.08 16.08 -12.00
CA VAL A 422 20.51 16.41 -12.00
C VAL A 422 20.82 17.09 -10.67
N LEU A 423 21.80 16.59 -9.94
CA LEU A 423 22.23 17.12 -8.64
C LEU A 423 23.61 17.75 -8.78
N THR A 424 23.82 18.89 -8.14
CA THR A 424 25.15 19.47 -7.93
C THR A 424 25.62 19.13 -6.52
N LEU A 425 26.86 18.64 -6.42
CA LEU A 425 27.44 18.12 -5.20
C LEU A 425 28.67 18.94 -4.81
N ASP A 426 28.76 19.31 -3.53
CA ASP A 426 29.94 19.94 -2.95
C ASP A 426 31.11 18.95 -2.83
N ALA A 427 32.33 19.47 -2.71
CA ALA A 427 33.51 18.67 -2.44
C ALA A 427 33.42 17.97 -1.06
N VAL A 428 33.97 16.75 -0.94
CA VAL A 428 33.84 15.89 0.27
C VAL A 428 34.90 16.16 1.34
N GLY A 429 35.65 17.25 1.22
CA GLY A 429 36.82 17.58 2.05
C GLY A 429 38.15 17.16 1.42
N PRO A 430 39.30 17.60 1.98
CA PRO A 430 40.62 17.41 1.37
C PRO A 430 41.07 15.94 1.31
N ASP A 431 40.67 15.11 2.27
CA ASP A 431 41.12 13.71 2.40
C ASP A 431 40.16 12.69 1.75
N ARG A 432 39.11 13.15 1.06
CA ARG A 432 38.06 12.28 0.52
C ARG A 432 37.69 12.68 -0.90
N THR A 433 37.73 11.72 -1.81
CA THR A 433 37.28 11.92 -3.20
C THR A 433 35.93 11.23 -3.41
N LEU A 434 34.96 11.97 -3.95
CA LEU A 434 33.75 11.36 -4.50
C LEU A 434 34.09 10.72 -5.85
N ASN A 435 33.97 9.40 -5.92
CA ASN A 435 34.13 8.63 -7.15
C ASN A 435 33.09 7.51 -7.23
N VAL A 436 33.01 6.84 -8.39
CA VAL A 436 32.06 5.75 -8.64
C VAL A 436 32.10 4.66 -7.57
N HIS A 437 33.28 4.32 -7.05
CA HIS A 437 33.44 3.25 -6.05
C HIS A 437 32.83 3.67 -4.71
N THR A 438 33.11 4.88 -4.24
CA THR A 438 32.49 5.43 -3.02
C THR A 438 30.97 5.57 -3.15
N LEU A 439 30.49 5.98 -4.32
CA LEU A 439 29.07 6.13 -4.61
C LEU A 439 28.35 4.77 -4.62
N ARG A 440 28.88 3.78 -5.33
CA ARG A 440 28.35 2.41 -5.36
C ARG A 440 28.32 1.80 -3.97
N ARG A 441 29.39 1.97 -3.17
CA ARG A 441 29.45 1.48 -1.79
C ARG A 441 28.36 2.11 -0.91
N ALA A 442 28.16 3.43 -1.01
CA ALA A 442 27.16 4.14 -0.22
C ALA A 442 25.72 3.77 -0.62
N LEU A 443 25.47 3.52 -1.90
CA LEU A 443 24.12 3.29 -2.44
C LEU A 443 23.71 1.82 -2.55
N ALA A 444 24.64 0.86 -2.52
CA ALA A 444 24.33 -0.56 -2.70
C ALA A 444 23.33 -1.10 -1.67
N GLY A 445 23.52 -0.78 -0.38
CA GLY A 445 22.61 -1.19 0.69
C GLY A 445 21.21 -0.58 0.54
N PRO A 446 21.08 0.76 0.52
CA PRO A 446 19.81 1.45 0.31
C PRO A 446 19.09 1.01 -0.97
N ALA A 447 19.79 0.87 -2.10
CA ALA A 447 19.19 0.48 -3.36
C ALA A 447 18.65 -0.96 -3.33
N ARG A 448 19.36 -1.91 -2.71
CA ARG A 448 18.88 -3.29 -2.51
C ARG A 448 17.64 -3.35 -1.61
N GLY A 449 17.60 -2.48 -0.59
CA GLY A 449 16.47 -2.37 0.34
C GLY A 449 15.19 -1.80 -0.28
N LEU A 450 15.28 -1.13 -1.43
CA LEU A 450 14.14 -0.50 -2.10
C LEU A 450 13.63 -1.39 -3.24
N PRO A 451 12.45 -2.04 -3.10
CA PRO A 451 11.94 -2.95 -4.14
C PRO A 451 11.81 -2.32 -5.52
N SER A 452 11.49 -1.02 -5.61
CA SER A 452 11.32 -0.32 -6.88
C SER A 452 12.60 -0.23 -7.71
N LEU A 453 13.76 -0.16 -7.08
CA LEU A 453 15.06 -0.15 -7.77
C LEU A 453 15.50 -1.56 -8.22
N ARG A 454 14.75 -2.59 -7.84
CA ARG A 454 14.94 -3.98 -8.30
C ARG A 454 13.93 -4.40 -9.35
N ARG A 455 13.04 -3.53 -9.79
CA ARG A 455 12.01 -3.86 -10.79
C ARG A 455 12.52 -3.62 -12.19
N ARG A 456 12.62 -4.70 -12.97
CA ARG A 456 12.79 -4.66 -14.42
C ARG A 456 11.45 -4.44 -15.10
N LEU A 457 11.41 -3.49 -16.03
CA LEU A 457 10.24 -3.18 -16.83
C LEU A 457 10.09 -4.23 -17.95
N GLU A 458 8.96 -4.92 -17.99
CA GLU A 458 8.61 -5.85 -19.06
C GLU A 458 7.74 -5.11 -20.08
N ARG A 459 8.33 -4.78 -21.22
CA ARG A 459 7.66 -4.11 -22.34
C ARG A 459 6.92 -5.15 -23.17
N SER A 460 5.62 -5.32 -22.89
CA SER A 460 4.71 -6.16 -23.67
C SER A 460 3.42 -5.38 -23.96
N PRO A 461 2.51 -5.86 -24.83
CA PRO A 461 1.22 -5.21 -25.05
C PRO A 461 0.47 -4.93 -23.74
N ARG A 462 0.65 -5.77 -22.71
CA ARG A 462 0.37 -5.41 -21.33
C ARG A 462 1.65 -5.32 -20.53
N ALA A 463 2.09 -4.11 -20.23
CA ALA A 463 3.35 -3.90 -19.55
C ALA A 463 3.28 -4.46 -18.11
N GLY A 464 4.43 -4.87 -17.59
CA GLY A 464 4.50 -5.42 -16.24
C GLY A 464 5.86 -5.24 -15.60
N TRP A 465 5.98 -5.71 -14.35
CA TRP A 465 7.22 -5.66 -13.59
C TRP A 465 7.73 -7.05 -13.27
N THR A 466 9.01 -7.29 -13.49
CA THR A 466 9.70 -8.47 -12.96
C THR A 466 10.66 -8.01 -11.87
N LEU A 467 10.50 -8.52 -10.65
CA LEU A 467 11.42 -8.23 -9.56
C LEU A 467 12.71 -9.05 -9.75
N GLN A 468 13.85 -8.37 -9.77
CA GLN A 468 15.16 -9.00 -9.79
C GLN A 468 15.57 -9.40 -8.37
N GLU A 469 16.01 -10.65 -8.20
CA GLU A 469 16.44 -11.17 -6.90
C GLU A 469 17.69 -10.45 -6.40
N SER A 470 18.68 -10.30 -7.28
CA SER A 470 19.91 -9.54 -7.06
C SER A 470 19.93 -8.25 -7.87
N LEU A 471 20.48 -7.18 -7.27
CA LEU A 471 20.79 -5.93 -7.96
C LEU A 471 22.30 -5.83 -8.14
N ASN A 472 22.76 -5.84 -9.40
CA ASN A 472 24.14 -5.55 -9.74
C ASN A 472 24.33 -4.03 -9.85
N ILE A 473 24.86 -3.39 -8.79
CA ILE A 473 24.98 -1.92 -8.73
C ILE A 473 25.93 -1.35 -9.81
N ASP A 474 26.88 -2.15 -10.28
CA ASP A 474 27.89 -1.73 -11.25
C ASP A 474 27.30 -1.43 -12.64
N GLU A 475 26.16 -2.05 -12.93
CA GLU A 475 25.39 -1.88 -14.17
C GLU A 475 24.49 -0.64 -14.18
N HIS A 476 24.37 0.06 -13.05
CA HIS A 476 23.49 1.21 -12.89
C HIS A 476 24.23 2.51 -12.61
N ILE A 477 25.42 2.47 -12.01
CA ILE A 477 26.14 3.67 -11.58
C ILE A 477 27.44 3.80 -12.37
N PHE A 478 27.55 4.86 -13.15
CA PHE A 478 28.68 5.15 -14.04
C PHE A 478 29.41 6.41 -13.62
N GLU A 479 30.61 6.60 -14.17
CA GLU A 479 31.42 7.79 -13.95
C GLU A 479 32.07 8.28 -15.24
N THR A 480 32.08 9.61 -15.39
CA THR A 480 32.87 10.33 -16.38
C THR A 480 33.77 11.33 -15.66
N VAL A 481 35.05 11.35 -16.04
CA VAL A 481 36.03 12.31 -15.51
C VAL A 481 36.30 13.36 -16.59
N VAL A 482 35.97 14.61 -16.30
CA VAL A 482 36.26 15.75 -17.18
C VAL A 482 37.61 16.37 -16.82
N ALA A 483 38.20 17.12 -17.75
CA ALA A 483 39.40 17.90 -17.48
C ALA A 483 39.14 18.93 -16.36
N PRO A 484 40.13 19.27 -15.53
CA PRO A 484 39.98 20.29 -14.49
C PRO A 484 39.55 21.67 -15.00
N SER A 485 39.89 21.98 -16.27
CA SER A 485 39.53 23.19 -16.99
C SER A 485 38.23 23.11 -17.78
N ALA A 486 37.48 21.99 -17.68
CA ALA A 486 36.24 21.81 -18.44
C ALA A 486 35.22 22.89 -18.08
N THR A 487 34.64 23.48 -19.12
CA THR A 487 33.58 24.49 -19.06
C THR A 487 32.26 23.88 -18.60
N GLU A 488 31.33 24.72 -18.14
CA GLU A 488 29.96 24.26 -17.82
C GLU A 488 29.25 23.66 -19.03
N THR A 489 29.56 24.14 -20.24
CA THR A 489 29.01 23.62 -21.50
C THR A 489 29.47 22.20 -21.75
N GLU A 490 30.77 21.91 -21.62
CA GLU A 490 31.31 20.55 -21.79
C GLU A 490 30.73 19.57 -20.76
N ILE A 491 30.51 20.02 -19.52
CA ILE A 491 29.85 19.21 -18.48
C ILE A 491 28.38 18.96 -18.84
N ALA A 492 27.68 19.99 -19.33
CA ALA A 492 26.30 19.88 -19.76
C ALA A 492 26.14 18.93 -20.96
N GLU A 493 27.09 18.91 -21.90
CA GLU A 493 27.12 17.96 -23.02
C GLU A 493 27.28 16.51 -22.57
N VAL A 494 28.10 16.25 -21.54
CA VAL A 494 28.19 14.91 -20.92
C VAL A 494 26.85 14.50 -20.31
N VAL A 495 26.17 15.42 -19.61
CA VAL A 495 24.85 15.19 -19.03
C VAL A 495 23.81 14.95 -20.13
N ASP A 496 23.84 15.72 -21.22
CA ASP A 496 22.96 15.53 -22.38
C ASP A 496 23.16 14.17 -23.03
N GLY A 497 24.41 13.76 -23.25
CA GLY A 497 24.71 12.44 -23.81
C GLY A 497 24.13 11.30 -22.96
N PHE A 498 24.22 11.42 -21.63
CA PHE A 498 23.56 10.49 -20.72
C PHE A 498 22.04 10.50 -20.89
N TRP A 499 21.41 11.67 -20.92
CA TRP A 499 19.96 11.81 -21.09
C TRP A 499 19.45 11.38 -22.47
N SER A 500 20.26 11.54 -23.51
CA SER A 500 20.01 11.06 -24.88
C SER A 500 20.32 9.58 -25.09
N GLY A 501 20.85 8.85 -24.12
CA GLY A 501 21.01 7.38 -24.16
C GLY A 501 19.79 6.64 -23.57
N PRO A 502 19.31 5.51 -24.15
CA PRO A 502 18.11 4.83 -23.66
C PRO A 502 18.41 4.00 -22.40
N LEU A 503 17.44 3.88 -21.50
CA LEU A 503 17.52 2.90 -20.42
C LEU A 503 17.53 1.45 -20.95
N PRO A 504 18.45 0.58 -20.49
CA PRO A 504 18.48 -0.82 -20.91
C PRO A 504 17.20 -1.57 -20.51
N ALA A 505 16.69 -2.43 -21.40
CA ALA A 505 15.46 -3.21 -21.16
C ALA A 505 15.68 -4.50 -20.35
N ASP A 506 16.92 -4.95 -20.23
CA ASP A 506 17.34 -6.22 -19.63
C ASP A 506 17.56 -6.14 -18.10
N ARG A 507 17.46 -4.95 -17.50
CA ARG A 507 17.73 -4.70 -16.08
C ARG A 507 16.75 -3.68 -15.47
N PRO A 508 16.77 -3.43 -14.14
CA PRO A 508 15.92 -2.42 -13.53
C PRO A 508 16.03 -1.05 -14.20
N ALA A 509 14.90 -0.37 -14.40
CA ALA A 509 14.81 0.77 -15.31
C ALA A 509 15.28 2.10 -14.68
N TRP A 510 16.53 2.14 -14.22
CA TRP A 510 17.17 3.34 -13.67
C TRP A 510 18.70 3.30 -13.86
N GLN A 511 19.33 4.46 -13.93
CA GLN A 511 20.79 4.63 -14.02
C GLN A 511 21.22 5.93 -13.33
N MET A 512 22.50 6.02 -12.98
CA MET A 512 23.15 7.21 -12.44
C MET A 512 24.48 7.46 -13.13
N LEU A 513 24.78 8.72 -13.42
CA LEU A 513 26.07 9.15 -13.93
C LEU A 513 26.70 10.19 -13.00
N LEU A 514 27.88 9.89 -12.48
CA LEU A 514 28.72 10.83 -11.75
C LEU A 514 29.70 11.51 -12.72
N VAL A 515 29.62 12.83 -12.84
CA VAL A 515 30.59 13.64 -13.59
C VAL A 515 31.48 14.38 -12.59
N ARG A 516 32.78 14.10 -12.61
CA ARG A 516 33.78 14.68 -11.68
C ARG A 516 35.03 15.17 -12.40
N GLY A 517 35.95 15.80 -11.67
CA GLY A 517 37.26 16.23 -12.20
C GLY A 517 37.50 17.74 -12.19
N ARG A 518 36.49 18.52 -11.78
CA ARG A 518 36.55 19.98 -11.69
C ARG A 518 37.60 20.44 -10.67
N ALA A 519 38.31 21.54 -10.97
CA ALA A 519 39.37 22.06 -10.11
C ALA A 519 38.93 22.41 -8.67
N ASN A 520 37.67 22.84 -8.50
CA ASN A 520 37.07 23.16 -7.20
C ASN A 520 36.55 21.93 -6.43
N GLY A 521 36.72 20.72 -6.97
CA GLY A 521 36.28 19.47 -6.35
C GLY A 521 34.77 19.21 -6.35
N THR A 522 33.97 20.07 -7.00
CA THR A 522 32.52 19.83 -7.13
C THR A 522 32.23 18.75 -8.18
N ALA A 523 31.07 18.11 -8.05
CA ALA A 523 30.64 17.06 -8.96
C ALA A 523 29.17 17.23 -9.36
N VAL A 524 28.79 16.59 -10.47
CA VAL A 524 27.40 16.49 -10.93
C VAL A 524 26.96 15.04 -10.88
N LEU A 525 25.77 14.77 -10.35
CA LEU A 525 25.16 13.45 -10.37
C LEU A 525 23.85 13.52 -11.15
N ALA A 526 23.81 12.92 -12.33
CA ALA A 526 22.57 12.75 -13.09
C ALA A 526 21.92 11.42 -12.69
N VAL A 527 20.64 11.46 -12.33
CA VAL A 527 19.84 10.29 -11.96
C VAL A 527 18.69 10.17 -12.93
N LYS A 528 18.61 9.02 -13.59
CA LYS A 528 17.63 8.71 -14.64
C LYS A 528 16.82 7.48 -14.23
N MET A 529 15.51 7.51 -14.44
CA MET A 529 14.62 6.39 -14.20
C MET A 529 13.42 6.41 -15.16
N HIS A 530 12.83 5.25 -15.45
CA HIS A 530 11.66 5.19 -16.32
C HIS A 530 10.40 5.68 -15.58
N HIS A 531 9.54 6.46 -16.24
CA HIS A 531 8.34 7.08 -15.66
C HIS A 531 7.29 6.08 -15.14
N ALA A 532 7.35 4.83 -15.59
CA ALA A 532 6.53 3.76 -15.03
C ALA A 532 6.85 3.46 -13.55
N LEU A 533 8.07 3.77 -13.07
CA LEU A 533 8.44 3.56 -11.65
C LEU A 533 7.71 4.51 -10.70
N GLY A 534 7.27 5.66 -11.19
CA GLY A 534 6.52 6.66 -10.45
C GLY A 534 6.45 7.99 -11.19
N ASP A 535 5.59 8.88 -10.72
CA ASP A 535 5.56 10.26 -11.21
C ASP A 535 6.73 11.08 -10.66
N GLY A 536 6.88 12.34 -11.10
CA GLY A 536 7.99 13.21 -10.67
C GLY A 536 8.13 13.33 -9.14
N VAL A 537 7.02 13.39 -8.40
CA VAL A 537 7.06 13.44 -6.92
C VAL A 537 7.52 12.10 -6.33
N SER A 538 7.03 10.98 -6.87
CA SER A 538 7.42 9.63 -6.43
C SER A 538 8.88 9.32 -6.75
N ALA A 539 9.37 9.75 -7.92
CA ALA A 539 10.76 9.64 -8.35
C ALA A 539 11.69 10.44 -7.44
N LEU A 540 11.33 11.69 -7.12
CA LEU A 540 12.09 12.51 -6.17
C LEU A 540 12.07 11.93 -4.76
N SER A 541 10.96 11.34 -4.33
CA SER A 541 10.86 10.66 -3.04
C SER A 541 11.73 9.41 -2.99
N LEU A 542 11.84 8.67 -4.10
CA LEU A 542 12.73 7.52 -4.22
C LEU A 542 14.20 7.97 -4.18
N LEU A 543 14.53 9.06 -4.87
CA LEU A 543 15.85 9.68 -4.82
C LEU A 543 16.20 10.15 -3.41
N ASP A 544 15.28 10.81 -2.70
CA ASP A 544 15.52 11.32 -1.34
C ASP A 544 15.92 10.20 -0.36
N ARG A 545 15.41 8.98 -0.54
CA ARG A 545 15.81 7.80 0.27
C ARG A 545 17.20 7.27 -0.02
N LEU A 546 17.74 7.57 -1.19
CA LEU A 546 19.13 7.29 -1.54
C LEU A 546 20.06 8.37 -0.96
N LEU A 547 19.51 9.51 -0.55
CA LEU A 547 20.22 10.58 0.11
C LEU A 547 20.14 10.43 1.64
N THR A 548 21.17 10.90 2.34
CA THR A 548 21.18 10.91 3.80
C THR A 548 20.69 12.27 4.30
N PRO A 549 19.66 12.35 5.17
CA PRO A 549 19.24 13.60 5.80
C PRO A 549 20.19 14.00 6.94
N ALA A 550 20.10 15.27 7.36
CA ALA A 550 20.77 15.74 8.57
C ALA A 550 20.29 14.95 9.81
N PRO A 551 21.14 14.77 10.85
CA PRO A 551 20.77 14.02 12.05
C PRO A 551 19.48 14.49 12.74
N GLU A 552 19.21 15.80 12.73
CA GLU A 552 18.04 16.42 13.38
C GLU A 552 16.72 16.17 12.63
N ASP A 553 16.76 16.03 11.30
CA ASP A 553 15.57 15.77 10.47
C ASP A 553 15.12 14.29 10.55
N ARG A 554 16.01 13.36 10.92
CA ARG A 554 15.67 11.93 11.15
C ARG A 554 14.61 11.73 12.24
N LEU A 555 14.54 12.63 13.23
CA LEU A 555 13.60 12.55 14.36
C LEU A 555 12.21 13.09 14.00
N ARG A 556 12.11 14.11 13.13
CA ARG A 556 10.84 14.74 12.72
C ARG A 556 10.07 13.91 11.68
N GLU A 557 10.76 13.19 10.79
CA GLU A 557 10.12 12.28 9.82
C GLU A 557 9.41 11.10 10.51
N ARG A 558 9.84 10.73 11.73
CA ARG A 558 9.20 9.69 12.55
C ARG A 558 7.93 10.14 13.26
N THR A 559 7.69 11.44 13.45
CA THR A 559 6.66 11.97 14.36
C THR A 559 5.54 12.77 13.67
N GLY A 560 5.51 12.82 12.33
CA GLY A 560 4.48 13.54 11.58
C GLY A 560 3.08 12.94 11.74
N ALA A 561 2.26 13.54 12.60
CA ALA A 561 0.86 13.15 12.81
C ALA A 561 0.04 13.29 11.51
N ILE A 562 -0.72 12.25 11.17
CA ILE A 562 -1.70 12.27 10.08
C ILE A 562 -3.01 12.84 10.64
N PRO A 563 -3.60 13.89 10.04
CA PRO A 563 -4.98 14.26 10.35
C PRO A 563 -5.91 13.08 10.00
N SER A 564 -6.62 12.57 10.99
CA SER A 564 -7.63 11.53 10.82
C SER A 564 -8.71 12.01 9.85
N SER A 565 -8.78 11.45 8.64
CA SER A 565 -9.90 11.77 7.75
C SER A 565 -11.14 10.97 8.18
N THR A 566 -12.17 11.73 8.52
CA THR A 566 -13.57 11.35 8.70
C THR A 566 -14.12 10.61 7.48
N GLN A 567 -15.10 9.73 7.70
CA GLN A 567 -15.88 9.12 6.64
C GLN A 567 -16.50 10.23 5.77
N ARG A 568 -16.42 10.08 4.44
CA ARG A 568 -17.03 11.06 3.54
C ARG A 568 -18.54 11.01 3.69
N THR A 569 -19.16 12.15 3.98
CA THR A 569 -20.63 12.24 4.03
C THR A 569 -21.20 12.08 2.62
N PRO A 570 -22.48 11.67 2.47
CA PRO A 570 -23.15 11.62 1.17
C PRO A 570 -23.03 12.92 0.37
N ALA A 571 -23.11 14.07 1.05
CA ALA A 571 -22.91 15.40 0.44
C ALA A 571 -21.49 15.58 -0.15
N GLN A 572 -20.46 15.07 0.52
CA GLN A 572 -19.08 15.10 0.01
C GLN A 572 -18.89 14.14 -1.18
N ALA A 573 -19.62 13.03 -1.24
CA ALA A 573 -19.62 12.13 -2.39
C ALA A 573 -20.31 12.73 -3.62
N LEU A 574 -21.48 13.36 -3.43
CA LEU A 574 -22.18 14.13 -4.47
C LEU A 574 -21.34 15.29 -4.98
N HIS A 575 -20.66 16.03 -4.09
CA HIS A 575 -19.74 17.09 -4.47
C HIS A 575 -18.58 16.57 -5.32
N ALA A 576 -17.97 15.44 -4.94
CA ALA A 576 -16.90 14.82 -5.72
C ALA A 576 -17.37 14.33 -7.10
N ALA A 577 -18.57 13.77 -7.20
CA ALA A 577 -19.16 13.37 -8.47
C ALA A 577 -19.47 14.57 -9.38
N GLY A 578 -20.00 15.66 -8.80
CA GLY A 578 -20.23 16.92 -9.52
C GLY A 578 -18.93 17.57 -9.99
N LEU A 579 -17.88 17.53 -9.18
CA LEU A 579 -16.54 18.00 -9.54
C LEU A 579 -15.97 17.18 -10.70
N LEU A 580 -16.09 15.85 -10.65
CA LEU A 580 -15.67 14.96 -11.73
C LEU A 580 -16.40 15.25 -13.06
N ALA A 581 -17.73 15.44 -13.02
CA ALA A 581 -18.51 15.74 -14.21
C ALA A 581 -18.11 17.08 -14.84
N ARG A 582 -17.90 18.12 -14.01
CA ARG A 582 -17.38 19.42 -14.46
C ARG A 582 -15.97 19.30 -15.04
N GLY A 583 -15.12 18.46 -14.46
CA GLY A 583 -13.75 18.25 -14.92
C GLY A 583 -13.72 17.57 -16.28
N LEU A 584 -14.54 16.54 -16.48
CA LEU A 584 -14.71 15.88 -17.78
C LEU A 584 -15.23 16.85 -18.84
N TRP A 585 -16.24 17.66 -18.51
CA TRP A 585 -16.74 18.71 -19.41
C TRP A 585 -15.67 19.76 -19.73
N SER A 586 -14.90 20.21 -18.73
CA SER A 586 -13.81 21.18 -18.92
C SER A 586 -12.76 20.60 -19.87
N LEU A 587 -12.26 19.39 -19.60
CA LEU A 587 -11.28 18.73 -20.46
C LEU A 587 -11.78 18.55 -21.90
N ALA A 588 -13.06 18.19 -22.09
CA ALA A 588 -13.65 18.03 -23.41
C ALA A 588 -13.86 19.37 -24.15
N SER A 589 -14.12 20.46 -23.42
CA SER A 589 -14.45 21.78 -23.99
C SER A 589 -13.25 22.72 -24.15
N ARG A 590 -12.07 22.39 -23.64
CA ARG A 590 -10.86 23.25 -23.73
C ARG A 590 -10.33 23.45 -25.16
N GLY A 591 -10.73 22.63 -26.13
CA GLY A 591 -10.22 22.69 -27.50
C GLY A 591 -8.70 22.45 -27.59
N GLY A 592 -8.13 22.67 -28.78
CA GLY A 592 -6.67 22.60 -28.97
C GLY A 592 -5.92 23.74 -28.27
N PRO A 593 -4.61 23.60 -28.00
CA PRO A 593 -3.81 24.71 -27.48
C PRO A 593 -3.75 25.86 -28.49
N PRO A 594 -3.48 27.10 -28.04
CA PRO A 594 -3.15 28.20 -28.95
C PRO A 594 -2.06 27.78 -29.94
N HIS A 595 -2.19 28.18 -31.20
CA HIS A 595 -1.24 27.81 -32.25
C HIS A 595 0.15 28.44 -31.98
N ALA A 596 1.05 27.66 -31.39
CA ALA A 596 2.47 28.00 -31.27
C ALA A 596 3.28 27.34 -32.40
N VAL A 597 4.29 28.05 -32.91
CA VAL A 597 5.24 27.50 -33.89
C VAL A 597 6.16 26.43 -33.25
N LEU A 598 6.22 26.43 -31.92
CA LEU A 598 6.90 25.47 -31.06
C LEU A 598 6.53 24.01 -31.33
N ASN A 599 5.26 23.69 -31.57
CA ASN A 599 4.78 22.30 -31.66
C ASN A 599 4.66 21.85 -33.13
N ARG A 600 5.60 21.02 -33.61
CA ARG A 600 5.59 20.49 -34.98
C ARG A 600 5.73 18.96 -34.99
N ASP A 601 5.12 18.30 -35.98
CA ASP A 601 5.29 16.85 -36.16
C ASP A 601 6.76 16.52 -36.45
N GLY A 602 7.30 15.47 -35.82
CA GLY A 602 8.69 15.06 -35.97
C GLY A 602 9.72 15.86 -35.14
N ILE A 603 9.30 16.91 -34.42
CA ILE A 603 10.16 17.61 -33.45
C ILE A 603 9.86 17.08 -32.04
N ALA A 604 10.56 15.99 -31.71
CA ALA A 604 10.81 15.39 -30.40
C ALA A 604 11.77 14.20 -30.61
N GLY A 605 12.90 14.44 -31.28
CA GLY A 605 13.86 13.44 -31.76
C GLY A 605 14.65 12.77 -30.63
N GLN A 606 15.85 12.21 -30.88
CA GLN A 606 16.64 11.55 -29.84
C GLN A 606 17.52 12.55 -29.02
N GLY A 607 17.78 13.74 -29.57
CA GLY A 607 18.63 14.76 -28.97
C GLY A 607 17.95 15.47 -27.81
N ARG A 608 18.73 15.78 -26.76
CA ARG A 608 18.22 16.42 -25.54
C ARG A 608 19.22 17.46 -25.05
N GLN A 609 18.74 18.65 -24.72
CA GLN A 609 19.53 19.68 -24.07
C GLN A 609 18.92 20.04 -22.73
N PHE A 610 19.74 19.96 -21.69
CA PHE A 610 19.37 20.29 -20.33
C PHE A 610 19.97 21.63 -19.86
N VAL A 611 19.18 22.47 -19.20
CA VAL A 611 19.63 23.75 -18.63
C VAL A 611 19.21 23.82 -17.16
N ALA A 612 20.18 24.06 -16.28
CA ALA A 612 19.99 24.16 -14.84
C ALA A 612 20.02 25.62 -14.39
N VAL A 613 18.98 26.07 -13.69
CA VAL A 613 18.87 27.44 -13.18
C VAL A 613 18.56 27.39 -11.67
N PRO A 614 19.55 27.66 -10.80
CA PRO A 614 19.34 27.73 -9.36
C PRO A 614 18.73 29.08 -8.96
N LEU A 615 17.62 29.05 -8.21
CA LEU A 615 17.00 30.24 -7.63
C LEU A 615 17.05 30.19 -6.09
N PRO A 616 17.35 31.29 -5.38
CA PRO A 616 17.41 31.30 -3.92
C PRO A 616 16.03 31.11 -3.28
N ALA A 617 15.81 30.00 -2.56
CA ALA A 617 14.49 29.66 -2.02
C ALA A 617 14.00 30.67 -0.98
N ALA A 618 14.90 31.22 -0.16
CA ALA A 618 14.55 32.21 0.87
C ALA A 618 14.08 33.55 0.26
N GLN A 619 14.72 33.98 -0.83
CA GLN A 619 14.32 35.18 -1.56
C GLN A 619 13.01 34.94 -2.31
N LEU A 620 12.86 33.80 -3.00
CA LEU A 620 11.61 33.43 -3.66
C LEU A 620 10.40 33.42 -2.69
N ARG A 621 10.57 32.88 -1.48
CA ARG A 621 9.51 32.91 -0.44
C ARG A 621 9.22 34.33 0.08
N ARG A 622 10.19 35.24 0.08
CA ARG A 622 9.97 36.65 0.43
C ARG A 622 9.20 37.35 -0.68
N THR A 623 9.66 37.22 -1.93
CA THR A 623 9.02 37.77 -3.12
C THR A 623 7.58 37.28 -3.26
N ALA A 624 7.32 35.98 -3.09
CA ALA A 624 5.97 35.41 -3.16
C ALA A 624 5.04 36.04 -2.12
N ARG A 625 5.52 36.25 -0.88
CA ARG A 625 4.73 36.91 0.17
C ARG A 625 4.42 38.36 -0.16
N SER A 626 5.40 39.13 -0.65
CA SER A 626 5.21 40.52 -1.05
C SER A 626 4.22 40.67 -2.22
N LEU A 627 4.18 39.69 -3.12
CA LEU A 627 3.26 39.66 -4.25
C LEU A 627 1.94 38.93 -3.95
N HIS A 628 1.65 38.63 -2.67
CA HIS A 628 0.44 37.91 -2.24
C HIS A 628 0.19 36.59 -2.97
N ALA A 629 1.26 35.82 -3.22
CA ALA A 629 1.24 34.55 -3.93
C ALA A 629 1.85 33.41 -3.12
N HIS A 630 1.45 32.19 -3.44
CA HIS A 630 2.14 30.99 -2.97
C HIS A 630 3.43 30.74 -3.78
N PRO A 631 4.45 30.08 -3.21
CA PRO A 631 5.70 29.82 -3.91
C PRO A 631 5.55 29.13 -5.28
N HIS A 632 4.62 28.18 -5.39
CA HIS A 632 4.37 27.46 -6.65
C HIS A 632 3.74 28.38 -7.72
N GLU A 633 2.89 29.33 -7.32
CA GLU A 633 2.28 30.31 -8.24
C GLU A 633 3.36 31.26 -8.77
N LEU A 634 4.22 31.77 -7.90
CA LEU A 634 5.34 32.64 -8.31
C LEU A 634 6.32 31.89 -9.23
N VAL A 635 6.67 30.64 -8.93
CA VAL A 635 7.53 29.84 -9.80
C VAL A 635 6.93 29.69 -11.20
N LEU A 636 5.62 29.39 -11.30
CA LEU A 636 4.94 29.30 -12.59
C LEU A 636 4.95 30.65 -13.33
N SER A 637 4.81 31.78 -12.62
CA SER A 637 4.94 33.11 -13.22
C SER A 637 6.35 33.41 -13.72
N ILE A 638 7.39 33.02 -12.97
CA ILE A 638 8.79 33.16 -13.40
C ILE A 638 9.06 32.32 -14.65
N ILE A 639 8.61 31.06 -14.66
CA ILE A 639 8.74 30.18 -15.82
C ILE A 639 8.02 30.78 -17.02
N ALA A 640 6.80 31.30 -16.85
CA ALA A 640 6.05 31.92 -17.93
C ALA A 640 6.75 33.16 -18.51
N ASP A 641 7.32 34.03 -17.66
CA ASP A 641 8.10 35.19 -18.10
C ASP A 641 9.39 34.77 -18.83
N GLY A 642 10.15 33.83 -18.25
CA GLY A 642 11.38 33.32 -18.83
C GLY A 642 11.15 32.64 -20.17
N LEU A 643 10.09 31.84 -20.31
CA LEU A 643 9.69 31.26 -21.60
C LEU A 643 9.29 32.33 -22.62
N GLY A 644 8.60 33.40 -22.20
CA GLY A 644 8.29 34.53 -23.07
C GLY A 644 9.54 35.20 -23.66
N ARG A 645 10.53 35.46 -22.80
CA ARG A 645 11.84 36.06 -23.16
C ARG A 645 12.68 35.19 -24.10
N VAL A 646 12.51 33.87 -24.04
CA VAL A 646 13.23 32.93 -24.91
C VAL A 646 12.48 32.68 -26.22
N LEU A 647 11.21 32.29 -26.12
CA LEU A 647 10.45 31.79 -27.26
C LEU A 647 9.94 32.92 -28.17
N GLY A 648 9.74 34.12 -27.63
CA GLY A 648 9.32 35.30 -28.40
C GLY A 648 10.37 35.72 -29.43
N PRO A 649 11.59 36.10 -29.01
CA PRO A 649 12.68 36.46 -29.93
C PRO A 649 13.08 35.34 -30.88
N ALA A 650 12.94 34.07 -30.48
CA ALA A 650 13.18 32.92 -31.34
C ALA A 650 12.09 32.68 -32.40
N GLY A 651 11.01 33.48 -32.43
CA GLY A 651 9.90 33.32 -33.37
C GLY A 651 9.08 32.05 -33.15
N LEU A 652 9.15 31.47 -31.95
CA LEU A 652 8.47 30.22 -31.59
C LEU A 652 7.07 30.45 -30.98
N LEU A 653 6.77 31.70 -30.60
CA LEU A 653 5.43 32.16 -30.22
C LEU A 653 4.74 32.82 -31.43
N ARG A 654 3.45 32.55 -31.65
CA ARG A 654 2.65 33.40 -32.55
C ARG A 654 1.99 34.51 -31.74
N THR A 655 2.36 35.75 -32.02
CA THR A 655 1.61 36.94 -31.60
C THR A 655 0.50 37.21 -32.62
N GLY A 656 -0.67 37.66 -32.17
CA GLY A 656 -1.89 37.79 -32.95
C GLY A 656 -1.70 38.36 -34.37
N GLY A 657 -2.00 37.52 -35.35
CA GLY A 657 -2.09 37.84 -36.78
C GLY A 657 -2.72 36.65 -37.50
N LEU A 658 -4.04 36.71 -37.72
CA LEU A 658 -4.72 35.75 -38.60
C LEU A 658 -4.27 36.01 -40.06
N PRO A 659 -4.12 34.98 -40.91
CA PRO A 659 -3.97 35.19 -42.34
C PRO A 659 -5.27 35.80 -42.89
N GLU A 660 -5.16 36.82 -43.74
CA GLU A 660 -6.29 37.38 -44.50
C GLU A 660 -6.93 36.30 -45.38
N GLY A 661 -8.05 35.76 -44.92
CA GLY A 661 -8.91 34.86 -45.68
C GLY A 661 -10.36 35.18 -45.36
N PRO A 662 -11.27 35.17 -46.34
CA PRO A 662 -12.64 35.62 -46.12
C PRO A 662 -13.40 34.51 -45.41
N ARG A 663 -13.98 34.77 -44.23
CA ARG A 663 -15.24 34.12 -43.76
C ARG A 663 -15.75 34.58 -42.39
N ASP A 664 -17.06 34.83 -42.43
CA ASP A 664 -18.12 34.61 -41.44
C ASP A 664 -18.10 35.39 -40.10
N GLU A 665 -18.84 36.49 -40.06
CA GLU A 665 -19.16 37.30 -38.87
C GLU A 665 -20.07 36.60 -37.86
N SER A 666 -20.59 35.41 -38.16
CA SER A 666 -21.59 34.71 -37.33
C SER A 666 -21.04 33.98 -36.10
N LEU A 667 -19.71 33.82 -35.97
CA LEU A 667 -19.07 33.19 -34.81
C LEU A 667 -18.57 34.17 -33.73
N ARG A 668 -18.76 35.49 -33.90
CA ARG A 668 -18.33 36.51 -32.93
C ARG A 668 -19.25 36.67 -31.70
N ALA A 669 -20.46 36.10 -31.70
CA ALA A 669 -21.46 36.38 -30.66
C ALA A 669 -21.38 35.49 -29.39
N GLY A 670 -20.44 34.55 -29.29
CA GLY A 670 -20.47 33.50 -28.25
C GLY A 670 -19.51 33.65 -27.06
N THR A 671 -18.45 34.46 -27.13
CA THR A 671 -17.31 34.37 -26.20
C THR A 671 -16.99 35.64 -25.40
N ALA A 672 -17.85 36.65 -25.43
CA ALA A 672 -17.68 37.86 -24.63
C ALA A 672 -18.25 37.71 -23.20
N ARG A 673 -17.65 36.85 -22.35
CA ARG A 673 -17.86 36.90 -20.88
C ARG A 673 -16.62 36.43 -20.11
N ASN A 674 -15.73 37.38 -19.82
CA ASN A 674 -14.94 37.56 -18.57
C ASN A 674 -13.56 38.16 -18.84
N GLY A 675 -13.45 39.49 -18.87
CA GLY A 675 -12.34 40.29 -18.31
C GLY A 675 -10.87 40.03 -18.66
N THR A 676 -10.49 39.06 -19.49
CA THR A 676 -9.10 38.92 -19.98
C THR A 676 -8.91 39.83 -21.18
N PRO A 677 -7.90 40.73 -21.21
CA PRO A 677 -7.64 41.56 -22.38
C PRO A 677 -7.45 40.68 -23.63
N GLU A 678 -8.19 41.00 -24.69
CA GLU A 678 -8.47 40.16 -25.87
C GLU A 678 -7.24 39.79 -26.74
N ASN A 679 -6.00 40.03 -26.28
CA ASN A 679 -4.81 39.84 -27.10
C ASN A 679 -3.55 39.44 -26.31
N THR A 680 -3.69 38.56 -25.29
CA THR A 680 -2.51 38.05 -24.56
C THR A 680 -2.03 36.72 -25.15
N ALA A 681 -0.87 36.67 -25.78
CA ALA A 681 -0.21 35.43 -26.18
C ALA A 681 0.04 34.54 -24.95
N THR A 682 -0.52 33.34 -25.02
CA THR A 682 -0.48 32.34 -23.95
C THR A 682 0.15 31.06 -24.46
N LEU A 683 0.77 30.32 -23.54
CA LEU A 683 1.30 28.98 -23.77
C LEU A 683 0.49 28.00 -22.93
N ARG A 684 -0.23 27.08 -23.57
CA ARG A 684 -0.96 26.04 -22.84
C ARG A 684 0.01 25.01 -22.32
N VAL A 685 0.12 24.91 -21.00
CA VAL A 685 0.98 23.93 -20.34
C VAL A 685 0.16 22.88 -19.62
N MET A 686 0.66 21.66 -19.62
CA MET A 686 0.16 20.62 -18.75
C MET A 686 0.94 20.66 -17.43
N VAL A 687 0.23 20.82 -16.32
CA VAL A 687 0.77 20.81 -14.96
C VAL A 687 0.33 19.52 -14.25
N PRO A 688 1.26 18.56 -14.05
CA PRO A 688 1.04 17.42 -13.18
C PRO A 688 0.64 17.86 -11.77
N VAL A 689 -0.47 17.34 -11.27
CA VAL A 689 -0.93 17.56 -9.89
C VAL A 689 -0.88 16.23 -9.16
N ALA A 690 -0.08 16.16 -8.10
CA ALA A 690 0.01 14.97 -7.27
C ALA A 690 -1.30 14.76 -6.49
N MET A 691 -2.00 13.67 -6.79
CA MET A 691 -3.28 13.31 -6.17
C MET A 691 -3.00 12.53 -4.87
N ARG A 692 -2.83 13.27 -3.77
CA ARG A 692 -2.72 12.83 -2.37
C ARG A 692 -2.04 11.47 -2.14
N ALA A 693 -0.76 11.49 -1.75
CA ALA A 693 -0.13 10.38 -1.02
C ALA A 693 -0.11 10.70 0.50
N PRO A 694 -0.83 9.97 1.37
CA PRO A 694 -0.53 9.99 2.79
C PRO A 694 0.71 9.12 2.98
N ARG A 695 1.86 9.80 3.06
CA ARG A 695 3.23 9.28 3.23
C ARG A 695 3.96 8.87 1.95
N LEU A 696 5.05 9.59 1.68
CA LEU A 696 6.02 9.37 0.60
C LEU A 696 6.89 8.11 0.81
N ASP A 697 6.61 7.34 1.87
CA ASP A 697 7.43 6.26 2.39
C ASP A 697 7.06 4.86 1.88
N ARG A 698 5.86 4.61 1.34
CA ARG A 698 5.44 3.21 1.04
C ARG A 698 4.52 2.98 -0.16
N VAL A 699 4.18 4.01 -0.94
CA VAL A 699 3.36 3.85 -2.15
C VAL A 699 4.18 4.15 -3.41
N PHE A 700 4.27 3.17 -4.31
CA PHE A 700 5.00 3.26 -5.59
C PHE A 700 4.02 3.43 -6.77
N GLY A 701 4.53 3.94 -7.91
CA GLY A 701 3.76 4.20 -9.13
C GLY A 701 3.19 5.62 -9.23
N ASN A 702 2.51 5.91 -10.33
CA ASN A 702 1.98 7.22 -10.69
C ASN A 702 0.67 7.52 -9.94
N TRP A 703 0.63 8.67 -9.27
CA TRP A 703 -0.55 9.23 -8.58
C TRP A 703 -0.90 10.61 -9.11
N THR A 704 -0.65 10.82 -10.40
CA THR A 704 -0.76 12.13 -11.03
C THR A 704 -2.13 12.32 -11.67
N GLY A 705 -2.75 13.47 -11.40
CA GLY A 705 -3.75 14.10 -12.27
C GLY A 705 -3.07 15.20 -13.09
N ALA A 706 -3.78 15.79 -14.05
CA ALA A 706 -3.23 16.86 -14.88
C ALA A 706 -4.17 18.06 -14.92
N ALA A 707 -3.60 19.25 -14.73
CA ALA A 707 -4.25 20.52 -14.98
C ALA A 707 -3.74 21.11 -16.29
N ALA A 708 -4.63 21.61 -17.15
CA ALA A 708 -4.23 22.40 -18.30
C ALA A 708 -4.29 23.89 -17.91
N LEU A 709 -3.19 24.61 -18.02
CA LEU A 709 -3.12 26.04 -17.68
C LEU A 709 -2.65 26.83 -18.88
N ASP A 710 -3.31 27.95 -19.17
CA ASP A 710 -2.86 28.87 -20.21
C ASP A 710 -1.92 29.92 -19.57
N LEU A 711 -0.61 29.68 -19.63
CA LEU A 711 0.38 30.57 -19.02
C LEU A 711 0.54 31.85 -19.86
N PRO A 712 0.44 33.05 -19.25
CA PRO A 712 0.70 34.29 -19.96
C PRO A 712 2.20 34.43 -20.24
N VAL A 713 2.61 34.50 -21.51
CA VAL A 713 4.03 34.58 -21.92
C VAL A 713 4.41 35.93 -22.53
N GLU A 714 3.45 36.82 -22.78
CA GLU A 714 3.74 38.17 -23.26
C GLU A 714 4.44 39.05 -22.23
N PRO A 715 5.18 40.10 -22.67
CA PRO A 715 5.74 41.11 -21.78
C PRO A 715 4.66 41.78 -20.93
N MET A 716 4.77 41.68 -19.60
CA MET A 716 3.89 42.33 -18.62
C MET A 716 4.59 42.46 -17.26
N THR A 717 3.98 43.20 -16.33
CA THR A 717 4.56 43.35 -14.99
C THR A 717 4.43 42.05 -14.18
N PRO A 718 5.39 41.73 -13.28
CA PRO A 718 5.31 40.52 -12.46
C PRO A 718 4.02 40.38 -11.62
N PRO A 719 3.48 41.43 -10.97
CA PRO A 719 2.22 41.32 -10.24
C PRO A 719 1.02 40.94 -11.13
N GLN A 720 0.95 41.51 -12.35
CA GLN A 720 -0.10 41.15 -13.32
C GLN A 720 0.02 39.68 -13.73
N ARG A 721 1.24 39.22 -14.03
CA ARG A 721 1.50 37.82 -14.41
C ARG A 721 1.11 36.84 -13.31
N VAL A 722 1.44 37.16 -12.06
CA VAL A 722 1.06 36.37 -10.87
C VAL A 722 -0.46 36.27 -10.76
N SER A 723 -1.18 37.39 -10.89
CA SER A 723 -2.65 37.39 -10.83
C SER A 723 -3.30 36.52 -11.91
N LEU A 724 -2.77 36.54 -13.14
CA LEU A 724 -3.28 35.70 -14.23
C LEU A 724 -3.01 34.21 -13.97
N VAL A 725 -1.81 33.85 -13.51
CA VAL A 725 -1.47 32.47 -13.12
C VAL A 725 -2.37 31.97 -11.99
N GLN A 726 -2.61 32.78 -10.96
CA GLN A 726 -3.55 32.47 -9.87
C GLN A 726 -4.97 32.22 -10.38
N THR A 727 -5.41 33.01 -11.37
CA THR A 727 -6.74 32.86 -11.96
C THR A 727 -6.87 31.53 -12.68
N GLU A 728 -5.89 31.15 -13.50
CA GLU A 728 -5.88 29.86 -14.20
C GLU A 728 -5.79 28.66 -13.23
N LEU A 729 -4.96 28.73 -12.19
CA LEU A 729 -4.88 27.68 -11.18
C LEU A 729 -6.21 27.50 -10.43
N ARG A 730 -6.85 28.61 -10.01
CA ARG A 730 -8.17 28.57 -9.35
C ARG A 730 -9.25 28.03 -10.28
N ARG A 731 -9.20 28.37 -11.58
CA ARG A 731 -10.11 27.83 -12.59
C ARG A 731 -9.95 26.31 -12.69
N SER A 732 -8.74 25.81 -12.87
CA SER A 732 -8.50 24.37 -13.00
C SER A 732 -8.97 23.61 -11.75
N ALA A 733 -8.62 24.10 -10.56
CA ALA A 733 -9.06 23.51 -9.28
C ALA A 733 -10.59 23.51 -9.10
N ARG A 734 -11.28 24.60 -9.48
CA ARG A 734 -12.76 24.69 -9.41
C ARG A 734 -13.46 23.71 -10.33
N HIS A 735 -12.85 23.40 -11.48
CA HIS A 735 -13.42 22.48 -12.44
C HIS A 735 -13.04 21.02 -12.17
N GLY A 736 -12.03 20.73 -11.34
CA GLY A 736 -11.66 19.34 -11.02
C GLY A 736 -10.97 18.61 -12.18
N GLU A 737 -10.19 19.33 -12.98
CA GLU A 737 -9.52 18.77 -14.17
C GLU A 737 -8.53 17.67 -13.79
N ALA A 738 -7.80 17.84 -12.68
CA ALA A 738 -6.82 16.86 -12.22
C ALA A 738 -7.49 15.53 -11.82
N GLU A 739 -8.60 15.60 -11.07
CA GLU A 739 -9.43 14.44 -10.70
C GLU A 739 -10.00 13.74 -11.93
N ALA A 740 -10.50 14.51 -12.90
CA ALA A 740 -11.07 13.98 -14.12
C ALA A 740 -10.02 13.30 -15.01
N ALA A 741 -8.85 13.93 -15.21
CA ALA A 741 -7.75 13.34 -15.96
C ALA A 741 -7.30 12.01 -15.33
N GLN A 742 -7.14 11.98 -14.00
CA GLN A 742 -6.79 10.75 -13.27
C GLN A 742 -7.84 9.65 -13.47
N TRP A 743 -9.13 10.00 -13.41
CA TRP A 743 -10.23 9.06 -13.60
C TRP A 743 -10.27 8.49 -15.03
N VAL A 744 -10.06 9.33 -16.05
CA VAL A 744 -9.99 8.91 -17.45
C VAL A 744 -8.83 7.93 -17.66
N MET A 745 -7.64 8.22 -17.14
CA MET A 745 -6.49 7.31 -17.23
C MET A 745 -6.77 5.95 -16.57
N GLN A 746 -7.44 5.95 -15.41
CA GLN A 746 -7.85 4.69 -14.75
C GLN A 746 -8.87 3.90 -15.56
N LEU A 747 -9.80 4.56 -16.23
CA LEU A 747 -10.78 3.92 -17.09
C LEU A 747 -10.12 3.34 -18.35
N ALA A 748 -9.18 4.07 -18.95
CA ALA A 748 -8.43 3.63 -20.12
C ALA A 748 -7.66 2.32 -19.89
N GLY A 749 -7.12 2.11 -18.68
CA GLY A 749 -6.47 0.83 -18.33
C GLY A 749 -7.40 -0.38 -18.22
N ARG A 750 -8.72 -0.21 -18.34
CA ARG A 750 -9.67 -1.33 -18.49
C ARG A 750 -9.85 -1.76 -19.94
N LEU A 751 -9.36 -0.98 -20.91
CA LEU A 751 -9.46 -1.29 -22.32
C LEU A 751 -8.53 -2.47 -22.71
N PRO A 752 -8.79 -3.13 -23.84
CA PRO A 752 -7.80 -4.00 -24.47
C PRO A 752 -6.48 -3.26 -24.71
N ALA A 753 -5.34 -3.96 -24.62
CA ALA A 753 -3.98 -3.41 -24.73
C ALA A 753 -3.80 -2.44 -25.91
N ALA A 754 -4.20 -2.86 -27.12
CA ALA A 754 -4.07 -2.04 -28.32
C ALA A 754 -4.89 -0.73 -28.25
N ALA A 755 -6.08 -0.78 -27.63
CA ALA A 755 -6.92 0.40 -27.46
C ALA A 755 -6.39 1.33 -26.37
N HIS A 756 -5.85 0.79 -25.27
CA HIS A 756 -5.16 1.58 -24.23
C HIS A 756 -3.94 2.27 -24.82
N ALA A 757 -3.12 1.55 -25.60
CA ALA A 757 -1.94 2.12 -26.24
C ALA A 757 -2.29 3.24 -27.24
N ARG A 758 -3.32 3.03 -28.07
CA ARG A 758 -3.83 4.06 -28.98
C ARG A 758 -4.36 5.27 -28.22
N PHE A 759 -5.11 5.06 -27.14
CA PHE A 759 -5.59 6.14 -26.29
C PHE A 759 -4.43 6.97 -25.71
N ALA A 760 -3.42 6.30 -25.13
CA ALA A 760 -2.28 6.97 -24.51
C ALA A 760 -1.52 7.86 -25.50
N ARG A 761 -1.23 7.32 -26.69
CA ARG A 761 -0.55 8.04 -27.78
C ARG A 761 -1.37 9.18 -28.39
N LEU A 762 -2.70 9.17 -28.24
CA LEU A 762 -3.54 10.27 -28.73
C LEU A 762 -3.69 11.36 -27.66
N ALA A 763 -3.90 10.95 -26.40
CA ALA A 763 -4.16 11.84 -25.29
C ALA A 763 -2.92 12.63 -24.83
N TYR A 764 -1.72 12.08 -25.03
CA TYR A 764 -0.46 12.69 -24.62
C TYR A 764 0.29 13.22 -25.84
N THR A 765 -0.18 14.32 -26.44
CA THR A 765 0.40 14.91 -27.66
C THR A 765 0.19 16.42 -27.73
N ARG A 766 0.86 17.07 -28.70
CA ARG A 766 0.67 18.48 -29.07
C ARG A 766 -0.78 18.92 -29.33
N ARG A 767 -1.72 18.00 -29.50
CA ARG A 767 -3.15 18.31 -29.70
C ARG A 767 -3.79 18.96 -28.47
N PHE A 768 -3.21 18.79 -27.29
CA PHE A 768 -3.81 19.22 -26.03
C PHE A 768 -2.97 20.25 -25.26
N PHE A 769 -1.66 20.31 -25.46
CA PHE A 769 -0.76 21.24 -24.75
C PHE A 769 0.49 21.55 -25.58
N ASN A 770 1.11 22.69 -25.29
CA ASN A 770 2.33 23.16 -25.94
C ASN A 770 3.61 22.72 -25.22
N SER A 771 3.56 22.58 -23.88
CA SER A 771 4.70 22.25 -23.02
C SER A 771 4.22 21.56 -21.73
N ILE A 772 5.11 20.86 -21.04
CA ILE A 772 4.86 20.33 -19.69
C ILE A 772 5.60 21.21 -18.68
N VAL A 773 4.88 21.69 -17.66
CA VAL A 773 5.47 22.49 -16.59
C VAL A 773 5.10 21.89 -15.25
N THR A 774 6.07 21.60 -14.39
CA THR A 774 5.77 21.08 -13.04
C THR A 774 6.55 21.78 -11.94
N TYR A 775 5.91 21.89 -10.78
CA TYR A 775 6.54 22.31 -9.53
C TYR A 775 6.39 21.18 -8.52
N MET A 776 7.50 20.69 -8.00
CA MET A 776 7.55 19.58 -7.05
C MET A 776 8.07 20.08 -5.69
N PRO A 777 7.31 19.87 -4.59
CA PRO A 777 7.86 20.08 -3.27
C PRO A 777 8.90 18.98 -3.01
N GLY A 778 10.17 19.37 -2.85
CA GLY A 778 11.21 18.42 -2.45
C GLY A 778 11.44 18.42 -0.94
N ALA A 779 12.46 17.68 -0.53
CA ALA A 779 12.74 17.40 0.86
C ALA A 779 13.15 18.65 1.65
N ARG A 780 12.71 18.73 2.91
CA ARG A 780 13.06 19.83 3.82
C ARG A 780 14.44 19.57 4.42
N GLY A 781 15.29 20.59 4.42
CA GLY A 781 16.63 20.53 4.99
C GLY A 781 17.71 20.01 4.03
N PRO A 782 18.98 20.08 4.44
CA PRO A 782 20.10 19.63 3.62
C PRO A 782 20.11 18.10 3.45
N ARG A 783 20.74 17.66 2.35
CA ARG A 783 20.88 16.24 1.98
C ARG A 783 22.32 15.95 1.59
N TRP A 784 22.76 14.71 1.80
CA TRP A 784 24.09 14.25 1.42
C TRP A 784 24.03 12.98 0.57
N CYS A 785 24.87 12.91 -0.45
CA CYS A 785 25.08 11.72 -1.28
C CYS A 785 26.53 11.24 -1.10
N ALA A 786 26.73 10.03 -0.58
CA ALA A 786 28.06 9.47 -0.32
C ALA A 786 29.03 10.41 0.45
N GLY A 787 28.47 11.25 1.34
CA GLY A 787 29.23 12.24 2.14
C GLY A 787 29.33 13.63 1.50
N ALA A 788 29.02 13.80 0.21
CA ALA A 788 28.98 15.11 -0.46
C ALA A 788 27.62 15.78 -0.23
N ARG A 789 27.62 17.07 0.13
CA ARG A 789 26.37 17.83 0.31
C ARG A 789 25.72 18.08 -1.05
N VAL A 790 24.41 17.85 -1.14
CA VAL A 790 23.59 18.22 -2.29
C VAL A 790 23.36 19.73 -2.21
N ARG A 791 23.97 20.48 -3.13
CA ARG A 791 23.87 21.94 -3.22
C ARG A 791 22.58 22.37 -3.90
N ALA A 792 22.28 21.78 -5.05
CA ALA A 792 21.03 21.99 -5.77
C ALA A 792 20.59 20.72 -6.48
N MET A 793 19.29 20.63 -6.74
CA MET A 793 18.66 19.54 -7.46
C MET A 793 17.77 20.14 -8.53
N TYR A 794 17.84 19.62 -9.74
CA TYR A 794 17.10 20.10 -10.90
C TYR A 794 16.33 18.93 -11.51
N PRO A 795 15.00 19.00 -11.60
CA PRO A 795 14.23 17.89 -12.14
C PRO A 795 14.39 17.81 -13.66
N VAL A 796 14.34 16.58 -14.19
CA VAL A 796 14.29 16.31 -15.63
C VAL A 796 12.97 15.60 -15.93
N LEU A 797 12.27 16.11 -16.93
CA LEU A 797 10.96 15.66 -17.38
C LEU A 797 11.06 15.10 -18.79
N PRO A 798 10.20 14.14 -19.17
CA PRO A 798 10.27 13.57 -20.50
C PRO A 798 9.69 14.57 -21.51
N LEU A 799 10.17 14.50 -22.75
CA LEU A 799 9.48 15.15 -23.87
C LEU A 799 8.32 14.26 -24.34
N THR A 800 7.48 14.81 -25.20
CA THR A 800 6.35 14.10 -25.80
C THR A 800 6.30 14.39 -27.30
N ASP A 801 5.70 13.51 -28.09
CA ASP A 801 5.55 13.71 -29.52
C ASP A 801 4.95 15.09 -29.86
N GLY A 802 5.70 15.87 -30.64
CA GLY A 802 5.39 17.24 -31.03
C GLY A 802 5.41 18.27 -29.90
N VAL A 803 5.91 17.92 -28.72
CA VAL A 803 6.06 18.78 -27.53
C VAL A 803 7.54 18.81 -27.13
N PRO A 804 8.34 19.70 -27.73
CA PRO A 804 9.80 19.63 -27.66
C PRO A 804 10.43 20.40 -26.48
N LEU A 805 9.62 20.84 -25.52
CA LEU A 805 10.05 21.66 -24.39
C LEU A 805 9.30 21.27 -23.12
N THR A 806 10.04 21.13 -22.03
CA THR A 806 9.50 20.95 -20.68
C THR A 806 10.28 21.75 -19.65
N VAL A 807 9.60 22.14 -18.56
CA VAL A 807 10.22 22.89 -17.46
C VAL A 807 9.78 22.32 -16.13
N GLY A 808 10.73 21.91 -15.29
CA GLY A 808 10.45 21.45 -13.95
C GLY A 808 11.11 22.35 -12.92
N ALA A 809 10.48 22.50 -11.76
CA ALA A 809 11.07 23.16 -10.60
C ALA A 809 10.95 22.26 -9.37
N VAL A 810 12.03 22.13 -8.59
CA VAL A 810 12.02 21.42 -7.32
C VAL A 810 12.60 22.29 -6.21
N LEU A 811 11.95 22.27 -5.04
CA LEU A 811 12.52 22.84 -3.83
C LEU A 811 13.43 21.81 -3.15
N ALA A 812 14.74 22.04 -3.10
CA ALA A 812 15.69 21.18 -2.39
C ALA A 812 16.57 22.02 -1.47
N GLY A 813 16.40 21.85 -0.16
CA GLY A 813 17.13 22.62 0.85
C GLY A 813 16.86 24.13 0.77
N ASP A 814 17.89 24.90 0.43
CA ASP A 814 17.90 26.37 0.30
C ASP A 814 17.72 26.86 -1.15
N THR A 815 17.59 25.93 -2.11
CA THR A 815 17.55 26.23 -3.54
C THR A 815 16.24 25.76 -4.16
N ILE A 816 15.67 26.58 -5.04
CA ILE A 816 14.66 26.17 -6.01
C ILE A 816 15.41 25.88 -7.31
N GLY A 817 15.61 24.61 -7.65
CA GLY A 817 16.27 24.25 -8.89
C GLY A 817 15.27 24.15 -10.02
N VAL A 818 15.42 25.01 -11.03
CA VAL A 818 14.65 24.98 -12.27
C VAL A 818 15.45 24.22 -13.34
N GLY A 819 14.88 23.14 -13.85
CA GLY A 819 15.41 22.38 -14.97
C GLY A 819 14.59 22.68 -16.23
N VAL A 820 15.23 23.22 -17.26
CA VAL A 820 14.64 23.41 -18.59
C VAL A 820 15.20 22.34 -19.52
N TYR A 821 14.34 21.62 -20.20
CA TYR A 821 14.73 20.49 -21.01
C TYR A 821 14.04 20.56 -22.38
N PHE A 822 14.83 20.51 -23.45
CA PHE A 822 14.30 20.73 -24.79
C PHE A 822 15.04 19.96 -25.89
N ASP A 823 14.38 19.85 -27.04
CA ASP A 823 14.95 19.28 -28.26
C ASP A 823 15.93 20.30 -28.91
N PRO A 824 17.17 19.90 -29.23
CA PRO A 824 18.14 20.76 -29.93
C PRO A 824 17.61 21.35 -31.24
N ALA A 825 16.66 20.70 -31.91
CA ALA A 825 16.03 21.19 -33.14
C ALA A 825 15.26 22.51 -32.96
N LEU A 826 14.99 22.94 -31.72
CA LEU A 826 14.45 24.28 -31.45
C LEU A 826 15.48 25.40 -31.68
N GLY A 827 16.77 25.09 -31.76
CA GLY A 827 17.83 26.08 -31.98
C GLY A 827 17.98 27.10 -30.85
N LEU A 828 17.54 26.75 -29.62
CA LEU A 828 17.63 27.64 -28.47
C LEU A 828 19.04 27.61 -27.88
N ASP A 829 19.57 28.79 -27.56
CA ASP A 829 20.84 28.93 -26.86
C ASP A 829 20.67 28.70 -25.34
N ARG A 830 21.46 27.78 -24.79
CA ARG A 830 21.39 27.35 -23.38
C ARG A 830 21.66 28.50 -22.40
N THR A 831 22.59 29.39 -22.75
CA THR A 831 22.96 30.54 -21.94
C THR A 831 21.84 31.58 -21.93
N VAL A 832 21.19 31.81 -23.08
CA VAL A 832 20.03 32.69 -23.19
C VAL A 832 18.84 32.15 -22.40
N VAL A 833 18.60 30.83 -22.45
CA VAL A 833 17.55 30.17 -21.65
C VAL A 833 17.80 30.36 -20.15
N ALA A 834 19.03 30.10 -19.69
CA ALA A 834 19.39 30.26 -18.28
C ALA A 834 19.26 31.72 -17.82
N ALA A 835 19.81 32.66 -18.59
CA ALA A 835 19.74 34.09 -18.31
C ALA A 835 18.28 34.59 -18.27
N SER A 836 17.45 34.19 -19.22
CA SER A 836 16.04 34.60 -19.27
C SER A 836 15.23 34.17 -18.05
N MET A 837 15.50 32.97 -17.52
CA MET A 837 14.86 32.48 -16.29
C MET A 837 15.36 33.22 -15.03
N ALA A 838 16.65 33.55 -14.98
CA ALA A 838 17.23 34.33 -13.90
C ALA A 838 16.71 35.79 -13.92
N ASP A 839 16.66 36.42 -15.10
CA ASP A 839 16.15 37.78 -15.29
C ASP A 839 14.67 37.90 -14.94
N ALA A 840 13.88 36.87 -15.26
CA ALA A 840 12.49 36.77 -14.84
C ALA A 840 12.34 36.75 -13.31
N PHE A 841 13.21 36.00 -12.62
CA PHE A 841 13.25 35.97 -11.16
C PHE A 841 13.65 37.34 -10.58
N GLU A 842 14.71 37.96 -11.09
CA GLU A 842 15.16 39.28 -10.65
C GLU A 842 14.10 40.36 -10.91
N SER A 843 13.41 40.31 -12.05
CA SER A 843 12.28 41.20 -12.34
C SER A 843 11.18 41.07 -11.29
N ALA A 844 10.84 39.85 -10.87
CA ALA A 844 9.86 39.62 -9.81
C ALA A 844 10.34 40.12 -8.43
N VAL A 845 11.63 39.97 -8.11
CA VAL A 845 12.24 40.51 -6.90
C VAL A 845 12.16 42.04 -6.87
N GLN A 846 12.51 42.70 -7.97
CA GLN A 846 12.45 44.16 -8.10
C GLN A 846 11.02 44.67 -7.96
N ALA A 847 10.06 44.02 -8.62
CA ALA A 847 8.64 44.37 -8.50
C ALA A 847 8.12 44.20 -7.06
N ALA A 848 8.54 43.15 -6.36
CA ALA A 848 8.19 42.94 -4.96
C ALA A 848 8.78 43.99 -4.01
N ALA A 849 9.96 44.52 -4.31
CA ALA A 849 10.58 45.61 -3.56
C ALA A 849 9.87 46.97 -3.78
N ALA A 850 9.25 47.14 -4.95
CA ALA A 850 8.49 48.35 -5.30
C ALA A 850 7.08 48.40 -4.70
N VAL A 851 6.58 47.30 -4.10
CA VAL A 851 5.30 47.29 -3.39
C VAL A 851 5.47 48.03 -2.05
N PRO A 852 4.75 49.16 -1.80
CA PRO A 852 4.92 49.93 -0.58
C PRO A 852 4.66 49.07 0.66
N SER A 853 5.58 49.09 1.62
CA SER A 853 5.40 48.47 2.94
C SER A 853 4.36 49.26 3.75
N GLY A 854 3.06 49.04 3.49
CA GLY A 854 1.98 49.84 4.05
C GLY A 854 0.62 49.12 4.14
N SER A 855 0.48 48.22 5.11
CA SER A 855 -0.68 48.08 6.02
C SER A 855 -0.66 46.68 6.63
N SER A 856 -0.15 46.59 7.86
CA SER A 856 -0.57 45.55 8.80
C SER A 856 -2.05 45.78 9.11
N ASN A 857 -2.95 45.36 8.23
CA ASN A 857 -4.36 45.25 8.59
C ASN A 857 -4.47 44.17 9.66
N GLY A 858 -5.04 44.56 10.80
CA GLY A 858 -5.07 43.78 12.03
C GLY A 858 -5.55 42.35 11.80
N ALA A 859 -4.90 41.42 12.51
CA ALA A 859 -5.40 40.07 12.66
C ALA A 859 -6.86 40.13 13.15
N PRO A 860 -7.83 39.48 12.47
CA PRO A 860 -9.10 39.21 13.11
C PRO A 860 -8.85 38.18 14.20
N ALA A 861 -9.26 38.49 15.42
CA ALA A 861 -9.29 37.56 16.54
C ALA A 861 -9.98 36.24 16.12
N PRO A 862 -9.54 35.07 16.64
CA PRO A 862 -10.15 33.79 16.31
C PRO A 862 -11.58 33.74 16.88
N GLY A 863 -12.55 34.06 16.05
CA GLY A 863 -13.96 33.91 16.36
C GLY A 863 -14.32 32.43 16.44
N SER A 864 -14.78 32.02 17.61
CA SER A 864 -15.45 30.74 17.87
C SER A 864 -16.54 30.46 16.82
N ARG A 865 -16.45 29.34 16.11
CA ARG A 865 -17.61 28.74 15.44
C ARG A 865 -17.91 27.38 16.07
N LYS A 866 -18.97 27.38 16.89
CA LYS A 866 -19.94 26.28 16.96
C LYS A 866 -20.59 26.12 15.59
N GLY A 867 -20.81 24.89 15.14
CA GLY A 867 -21.53 24.54 13.91
C GLY A 867 -20.87 23.38 13.19
#